data_AF-A0A9E0V7X0-F1
#
_entry.id   AF-A0A9E0V7X0-F1
#
_cell.length_a   1.000
_cell.length_b   1.000
_cell.length_c   1.000
_cell.angle_alpha   90.00
_cell.angle_beta   90.00
_cell.angle_gamma   90.00
#
_symmetry.space_group_name_H-M   'P 1'
#
loop_
_entity.id
_entity.type
_entity.pdbx_description
1 polymer ?
#
loop_
_entity_poly.entity_id
_entity_poly.type
_entity_poly.pdbx_seq_one_letter_code
_entity_poly.pdbx_strand_id
1 'polypeptide(L)'
;MKKIVICLSLIFSALSVGAQTTEFTYQGSLKNAGAPANGNYDFEFALFDAATGGAQAGSTITLINVAVTNGIFGVRLDFGNQFAAGASRFLEIRVRPAGGGALTVLAPRQLVNSAPFSVKSLTADTATSATSATNATNATNAVNATNATNATNAVNSLQLGGVTASQYVQTTDARLTDARNPLPNSANYIQNATAAQSSANFNISGNGTVGGTLTGNIVGAATQFNLGGNRILSNPGPANLFAGNGSGNSNTGSDNAFFGAGSGFNNAGGSHNSFFGTNSGGINFVGNNNSFFGNAAGFNTNGSGNSFFGFQAGINNTSGSSNTVIGNGANVGQSNLFNATALGANAFVNASNALVLGTSGVNVGIGTAAPTSALQISTNSGDILFGGGGCPAGIVVIGFDAPMTGCTNYAIASFSGGLSFNRAAGGAIFFSENAIGSQLTIASGGSVGIGTNSPTSTLQIATNSGNILFGGGGCPTGSVMIGFNAPMTGCTNYALRDDGNGILLINRPTGGEIRFRENNGGNQVVINPGGTLRLNFLGAAGATALCRNASNEVATCSSSIRYKENVVSFAPGLDLIKRLRPVAFTWKAGGQRDFGLVAEEVAAVEPLLTTTNERGETEGVKYDRVAVVAVNAIQEQQKQIDEQRKIIERQQSEIDALKNYICAQNPAAGFCAPPEKK
;
A
#
# COMPACT_ATOMS: atom_id res chain seq x y z
N MET A 1 -54.98 16.73 151.11
CA MET A 1 -54.61 18.10 151.55
C MET A 1 -53.17 18.41 151.13
N LYS A 2 -52.75 19.68 151.26
CA LYS A 2 -51.39 20.28 151.14
C LYS A 2 -50.22 19.28 151.35
N LYS A 3 -49.22 19.17 150.44
CA LYS A 3 -48.08 20.07 150.09
C LYS A 3 -46.90 20.05 151.09
N ILE A 4 -45.68 20.24 150.52
CA ILE A 4 -44.30 20.38 151.07
C ILE A 4 -43.47 19.13 150.73
N VAL A 5 -42.62 19.07 149.68
CA VAL A 5 -41.48 19.90 149.23
C VAL A 5 -40.27 19.83 150.17
N ILE A 6 -39.18 19.19 149.71
CA ILE A 6 -37.84 19.81 149.53
C ILE A 6 -36.95 18.84 148.72
N CYS A 7 -36.05 19.43 147.93
CA CYS A 7 -35.13 18.77 147.00
C CYS A 7 -33.74 18.61 147.63
N LEU A 8 -33.00 17.52 147.31
CA LEU A 8 -31.58 17.66 146.98
C LEU A 8 -31.07 16.51 146.09
N SER A 9 -30.21 16.87 145.14
CA SER A 9 -29.57 16.02 144.12
C SER A 9 -28.17 15.57 144.51
N LEU A 10 -27.68 14.44 143.94
CA LEU A 10 -26.28 14.33 143.46
C LEU A 10 -26.08 13.14 142.51
N ILE A 11 -25.06 13.25 141.66
CA ILE A 11 -24.78 12.38 140.50
C ILE A 11 -23.31 11.91 140.61
N PHE A 12 -23.03 10.61 140.50
CA PHE A 12 -22.19 10.02 139.44
C PHE A 12 -22.06 8.49 139.54
N SER A 13 -21.81 7.87 138.40
CA SER A 13 -21.92 6.43 138.15
C SER A 13 -20.56 5.72 138.10
N ALA A 14 -20.39 4.69 138.94
CA ALA A 14 -19.68 3.44 138.63
C ALA A 14 -19.80 2.46 139.81
N LEU A 15 -20.59 1.40 139.67
CA LEU A 15 -20.54 0.26 140.60
C LEU A 15 -20.64 -1.06 139.83
N SER A 16 -19.55 -1.82 139.87
CA SER A 16 -19.54 -3.24 139.54
C SER A 16 -20.44 -3.99 140.52
N VAL A 17 -21.43 -4.72 140.00
CA VAL A 17 -22.34 -5.54 140.83
C VAL A 17 -21.54 -6.64 141.52
N GLY A 18 -21.55 -6.63 142.85
CA GLY A 18 -20.97 -7.67 143.69
C GLY A 18 -21.79 -8.96 143.67
N ALA A 19 -21.15 -10.09 143.96
CA ALA A 19 -21.75 -11.42 143.93
C ALA A 19 -22.86 -11.59 144.99
N GLN A 20 -23.84 -12.44 144.67
CA GLN A 20 -25.02 -12.71 145.49
C GLN A 20 -24.74 -13.84 146.53
N THR A 21 -25.42 -13.80 147.67
CA THR A 21 -25.21 -14.67 148.84
C THR A 21 -25.82 -16.07 148.70
N THR A 22 -25.35 -17.04 149.50
CA THR A 22 -25.78 -18.46 149.46
C THR A 22 -27.01 -18.82 150.32
N GLU A 23 -27.53 -17.90 151.13
CA GLU A 23 -28.75 -18.07 151.93
C GLU A 23 -30.01 -18.24 151.06
N PHE A 24 -30.89 -19.19 151.43
CA PHE A 24 -32.24 -19.32 150.90
C PHE A 24 -33.29 -19.52 152.01
N THR A 25 -34.57 -19.25 151.70
CA THR A 25 -35.69 -19.46 152.62
C THR A 25 -36.38 -20.80 152.34
N TYR A 26 -36.66 -21.58 153.38
CA TYR A 26 -37.41 -22.84 153.32
C TYR A 26 -38.69 -22.72 154.17
N GLN A 27 -39.81 -23.20 153.64
CA GLN A 27 -41.09 -23.25 154.35
C GLN A 27 -41.61 -24.69 154.34
N GLY A 28 -42.09 -25.16 155.49
CA GLY A 28 -42.53 -26.54 155.69
C GLY A 28 -43.82 -26.64 156.49
N SER A 29 -44.47 -27.81 156.43
CA SER A 29 -45.69 -28.13 157.18
C SER A 29 -45.48 -29.41 158.02
N LEU A 30 -45.44 -29.25 159.33
CA LEU A 30 -45.32 -30.30 160.34
C LEU A 30 -46.71 -30.77 160.83
N LYS A 31 -46.86 -32.10 160.97
CA LYS A 31 -48.02 -32.72 161.64
C LYS A 31 -47.52 -33.61 162.76
N ASN A 32 -48.21 -33.60 163.90
CA ASN A 32 -47.97 -34.52 165.02
C ASN A 32 -49.18 -35.46 165.16
N ALA A 33 -48.94 -36.77 165.14
CA ALA A 33 -49.98 -37.81 165.17
C ALA A 33 -51.14 -37.59 164.16
N GLY A 34 -50.85 -37.00 162.99
CA GLY A 34 -51.83 -36.70 161.93
C GLY A 34 -52.49 -35.32 162.00
N ALA A 35 -52.49 -34.65 163.15
CA ALA A 35 -52.99 -33.29 163.32
C ALA A 35 -51.91 -32.23 163.03
N PRO A 36 -52.25 -31.01 162.56
CA PRO A 36 -51.27 -29.93 162.38
C PRO A 36 -50.57 -29.57 163.70
N ALA A 37 -49.24 -29.52 163.69
CA ALA A 37 -48.46 -29.19 164.88
C ALA A 37 -48.64 -27.71 165.27
N ASN A 38 -48.68 -27.43 166.58
CA ASN A 38 -48.78 -26.07 167.12
C ASN A 38 -47.87 -25.92 168.33
N GLY A 39 -47.21 -24.77 168.46
CA GLY A 39 -46.22 -24.48 169.50
C GLY A 39 -44.80 -24.41 168.95
N ASN A 40 -43.81 -24.32 169.83
CA ASN A 40 -42.41 -24.17 169.42
C ASN A 40 -41.71 -25.53 169.32
N TYR A 41 -40.86 -25.67 168.31
CA TYR A 41 -40.12 -26.88 167.98
C TYR A 41 -38.64 -26.56 167.73
N ASP A 42 -37.75 -27.47 168.13
CA ASP A 42 -36.35 -27.43 167.71
C ASP A 42 -36.20 -28.24 166.42
N PHE A 43 -35.48 -27.69 165.44
CA PHE A 43 -35.20 -28.32 164.15
C PHE A 43 -33.70 -28.45 163.89
N GLU A 44 -33.30 -29.56 163.28
CA GLU A 44 -32.01 -29.69 162.58
C GLU A 44 -32.27 -29.87 161.08
N PHE A 45 -31.48 -29.17 160.26
CA PHE A 45 -31.48 -29.27 158.81
C PHE A 45 -30.10 -29.70 158.34
N ALA A 46 -30.01 -30.79 157.58
CA ALA A 46 -28.78 -31.28 156.98
C ALA A 46 -28.99 -31.55 155.48
N LEU A 47 -28.04 -31.11 154.66
CA LEU A 47 -28.12 -31.26 153.21
C LEU A 47 -27.31 -32.48 152.76
N PHE A 48 -27.86 -33.31 151.88
CA PHE A 48 -27.24 -34.53 151.35
C PHE A 48 -27.21 -34.54 149.83
N ASP A 49 -26.33 -35.35 149.24
CA ASP A 49 -26.26 -35.57 147.79
C ASP A 49 -27.29 -36.60 147.25
N ALA A 50 -27.93 -37.39 148.13
CA ALA A 50 -28.93 -38.39 147.77
C ALA A 50 -30.19 -38.37 148.66
N ALA A 51 -31.33 -38.81 148.10
CA ALA A 51 -32.63 -38.89 148.77
C ALA A 51 -32.65 -39.85 149.97
N THR A 52 -31.89 -40.95 149.85
CA THR A 52 -31.70 -41.99 150.87
C THR A 52 -30.23 -42.42 150.83
N GLY A 53 -29.54 -42.49 151.97
CA GLY A 53 -28.07 -42.68 152.00
C GLY A 53 -27.31 -41.40 151.60
N GLY A 54 -26.14 -41.53 150.98
CA GLY A 54 -25.36 -40.39 150.48
C GLY A 54 -24.52 -39.65 151.54
N ALA A 55 -23.65 -38.75 151.08
CA ALA A 55 -22.79 -37.93 151.91
C ALA A 55 -23.46 -36.60 152.29
N GLN A 56 -23.17 -36.09 153.49
CA GLN A 56 -23.63 -34.78 153.93
C GLN A 56 -22.80 -33.67 153.27
N ALA A 57 -23.47 -32.68 152.67
CA ALA A 57 -22.87 -31.52 152.01
C ALA A 57 -23.03 -30.27 152.90
N GLY A 58 -21.96 -29.86 153.55
CA GLY A 58 -21.96 -28.73 154.49
C GLY A 58 -22.41 -29.10 155.92
N SER A 59 -22.32 -28.14 156.82
CA SER A 59 -22.67 -28.31 158.25
C SER A 59 -24.17 -28.40 158.48
N THR A 60 -24.57 -29.18 159.49
CA THR A 60 -25.96 -29.20 159.99
C THR A 60 -26.32 -27.85 160.59
N ILE A 61 -27.48 -27.31 160.22
CA ILE A 61 -28.02 -26.06 160.76
C ILE A 61 -29.04 -26.42 161.84
N THR A 62 -28.78 -26.04 163.09
CA THR A 62 -29.70 -26.23 164.22
C THR A 62 -30.44 -24.94 164.53
N LEU A 63 -31.76 -24.98 164.53
CA LEU A 63 -32.65 -23.85 164.85
C LEU A 63 -33.54 -24.25 166.03
N ILE A 64 -33.28 -23.65 167.19
CA ILE A 64 -34.05 -23.90 168.41
C ILE A 64 -35.29 -23.01 168.49
N ASN A 65 -36.33 -23.50 169.16
CA ASN A 65 -37.51 -22.71 169.56
C ASN A 65 -38.29 -22.06 168.37
N VAL A 66 -38.28 -22.69 167.20
CA VAL A 66 -38.99 -22.23 165.99
C VAL A 66 -40.50 -22.37 166.19
N ALA A 67 -41.24 -21.27 166.06
CA ALA A 67 -42.70 -21.29 166.18
C ALA A 67 -43.35 -22.00 164.97
N VAL A 68 -44.13 -23.04 165.27
CA VAL A 68 -44.97 -23.76 164.30
C VAL A 68 -46.43 -23.40 164.60
N THR A 69 -47.15 -22.87 163.62
CA THR A 69 -48.57 -22.46 163.78
C THR A 69 -49.42 -23.08 162.69
N ASN A 70 -50.48 -23.79 163.09
CA ASN A 70 -51.31 -24.62 162.21
C ASN A 70 -50.50 -25.53 161.28
N GLY A 71 -49.42 -26.10 161.83
CA GLY A 71 -48.45 -26.94 161.15
C GLY A 71 -47.37 -26.20 160.37
N ILE A 72 -47.56 -24.93 160.00
CA ILE A 72 -46.62 -24.24 159.11
C ILE A 72 -45.48 -23.58 159.90
N PHE A 73 -44.27 -23.66 159.34
CA PHE A 73 -43.08 -22.93 159.77
C PHE A 73 -42.28 -22.41 158.56
N GLY A 74 -41.50 -21.36 158.77
CA GLY A 74 -40.57 -20.81 157.78
C GLY A 74 -39.24 -20.47 158.41
N VAL A 75 -38.14 -20.86 157.76
CA VAL A 75 -36.77 -20.67 158.24
C VAL A 75 -35.85 -20.22 157.10
N ARG A 76 -34.71 -19.62 157.43
CA ARG A 76 -33.63 -19.38 156.47
C ARG A 76 -32.49 -20.36 156.70
N LEU A 77 -31.90 -20.84 155.61
CA LEU A 77 -30.86 -21.85 155.60
C LEU A 77 -29.73 -21.38 154.67
N ASP A 78 -28.49 -21.45 155.15
CA ASP A 78 -27.29 -21.22 154.35
C ASP A 78 -26.26 -22.33 154.66
N PHE A 79 -26.00 -23.19 153.68
CA PHE A 79 -25.03 -24.28 153.77
C PHE A 79 -23.68 -23.91 153.11
N GLY A 80 -23.52 -22.65 152.68
CA GLY A 80 -22.44 -22.19 151.82
C GLY A 80 -22.59 -22.67 150.37
N ASN A 81 -21.51 -22.57 149.59
CA ASN A 81 -21.50 -22.86 148.15
C ASN A 81 -21.54 -24.37 147.83
N GLN A 82 -22.66 -25.05 148.11
CA GLN A 82 -22.83 -26.50 147.90
C GLN A 82 -23.44 -26.88 146.53
N PHE A 83 -23.79 -25.90 145.69
CA PHE A 83 -24.58 -26.07 144.47
C PHE A 83 -23.77 -25.87 143.16
N ALA A 84 -22.45 -25.67 143.26
CA ALA A 84 -21.54 -25.12 142.23
C ALA A 84 -21.37 -25.89 140.89
N ALA A 85 -22.20 -26.89 140.59
CA ALA A 85 -22.17 -27.65 139.33
C ALA A 85 -23.56 -28.09 138.82
N GLY A 86 -24.64 -27.48 139.34
CA GLY A 86 -26.01 -27.92 139.01
C GLY A 86 -26.41 -29.27 139.65
N ALA A 87 -25.69 -29.71 140.67
CA ALA A 87 -25.93 -30.98 141.35
C ALA A 87 -27.16 -30.93 142.28
N SER A 88 -27.99 -31.96 142.22
CA SER A 88 -29.15 -32.14 143.11
C SER A 88 -28.73 -32.23 144.59
N ARG A 89 -29.58 -31.70 145.47
CA ARG A 89 -29.38 -31.71 146.93
C ARG A 89 -30.66 -32.08 147.66
N PHE A 90 -30.58 -32.86 148.72
CA PHE A 90 -31.73 -33.36 149.47
C PHE A 90 -31.64 -32.93 150.93
N LEU A 91 -32.69 -32.27 151.42
CA LEU A 91 -32.79 -31.74 152.77
C LEU A 91 -33.36 -32.81 153.72
N GLU A 92 -32.55 -33.25 154.68
CA GLU A 92 -33.00 -33.99 155.86
C GLU A 92 -33.45 -33.00 156.93
N ILE A 93 -34.62 -33.27 157.52
CA ILE A 93 -35.21 -32.45 158.58
C ILE A 93 -35.40 -33.36 159.80
N ARG A 94 -34.89 -32.93 160.94
CA ARG A 94 -35.11 -33.58 162.24
C ARG A 94 -35.81 -32.60 163.16
N VAL A 95 -36.75 -33.08 163.95
CA VAL A 95 -37.64 -32.21 164.74
C VAL A 95 -37.98 -32.80 166.10
N ARG A 96 -38.16 -31.93 167.09
CA ARG A 96 -38.76 -32.25 168.40
C ARG A 96 -39.52 -31.05 168.95
N PRO A 97 -40.48 -31.22 169.88
CA PRO A 97 -40.99 -30.10 170.68
C PRO A 97 -39.83 -29.38 171.38
N ALA A 98 -39.86 -28.04 171.45
CA ALA A 98 -38.74 -27.26 171.98
C ALA A 98 -38.41 -27.65 173.43
N GLY A 99 -37.13 -27.94 173.71
CA GLY A 99 -36.69 -28.45 175.01
C GLY A 99 -37.06 -29.91 175.34
N GLY A 100 -37.65 -30.64 174.38
CA GLY A 100 -37.97 -32.06 174.51
C GLY A 100 -36.77 -33.01 174.31
N GLY A 101 -37.06 -34.31 174.25
CA GLY A 101 -36.06 -35.40 174.16
C GLY A 101 -35.30 -35.51 172.83
N ALA A 102 -35.08 -36.74 172.36
CA ALA A 102 -34.35 -37.01 171.12
C ALA A 102 -35.08 -36.48 169.87
N LEU A 103 -34.32 -35.99 168.89
CA LEU A 103 -34.84 -35.52 167.61
C LEU A 103 -35.40 -36.67 166.76
N THR A 104 -36.58 -36.46 166.18
CA THR A 104 -37.21 -37.41 165.24
C THR A 104 -36.89 -37.01 163.80
N VAL A 105 -36.34 -37.94 163.01
CA VAL A 105 -36.05 -37.70 161.58
C VAL A 105 -37.35 -37.78 160.76
N LEU A 106 -37.61 -36.77 159.93
CA LEU A 106 -38.73 -36.76 158.99
C LEU A 106 -38.26 -37.32 157.64
N ALA A 107 -38.72 -38.53 157.30
CA ALA A 107 -38.46 -39.18 156.03
C ALA A 107 -39.69 -39.09 155.09
N PRO A 108 -39.50 -39.04 153.75
CA PRO A 108 -38.22 -38.97 153.02
C PRO A 108 -37.63 -37.55 153.00
N ARG A 109 -36.33 -37.44 152.66
CA ARG A 109 -35.64 -36.16 152.45
C ARG A 109 -36.22 -35.41 151.24
N GLN A 110 -36.25 -34.09 151.29
CA GLN A 110 -36.86 -33.27 150.23
C GLN A 110 -35.82 -32.70 149.26
N LEU A 111 -36.05 -32.85 147.95
CA LEU A 111 -35.18 -32.30 146.90
C LEU A 111 -35.23 -30.76 146.91
N VAL A 112 -34.06 -30.13 146.97
CA VAL A 112 -33.85 -28.68 146.81
C VAL A 112 -33.42 -28.42 145.37
N ASN A 113 -34.32 -27.82 144.58
CA ASN A 113 -34.05 -27.44 143.19
C ASN A 113 -33.38 -26.07 143.11
N SER A 114 -32.32 -25.96 142.32
CA SER A 114 -31.68 -24.68 142.00
C SER A 114 -32.59 -23.81 141.14
N ALA A 115 -33.16 -22.74 141.70
CA ALA A 115 -33.84 -21.70 140.94
C ALA A 115 -32.82 -20.83 140.16
N PRO A 116 -33.18 -20.25 139.00
CA PRO A 116 -32.18 -19.97 137.96
C PRO A 116 -31.52 -18.59 138.04
N PHE A 117 -30.25 -18.52 138.45
CA PHE A 117 -29.38 -17.34 138.20
C PHE A 117 -27.92 -17.71 137.82
N SER A 118 -27.60 -17.48 136.55
CA SER A 118 -26.28 -17.24 135.92
C SER A 118 -25.08 -18.19 136.12
N VAL A 119 -24.59 -18.74 135.01
CA VAL A 119 -23.15 -19.01 134.76
C VAL A 119 -22.76 -18.39 133.41
N LYS A 120 -21.76 -17.48 133.40
CA LYS A 120 -21.11 -16.97 132.17
C LYS A 120 -20.17 -18.04 131.60
N SER A 121 -20.00 -18.10 130.28
CA SER A 121 -19.05 -19.05 129.66
C SER A 121 -18.33 -18.55 128.38
N LEU A 122 -17.00 -18.75 128.41
CA LEU A 122 -16.03 -18.95 127.31
C LEU A 122 -15.77 -17.89 126.21
N THR A 123 -16.68 -17.00 125.82
CA THR A 123 -16.44 -16.11 124.65
C THR A 123 -15.56 -14.87 124.91
N ALA A 124 -14.93 -14.77 126.10
CA ALA A 124 -14.18 -13.57 126.51
C ALA A 124 -12.65 -13.68 126.37
N ASP A 125 -12.07 -14.89 126.37
CA ASP A 125 -10.61 -15.08 126.41
C ASP A 125 -9.92 -14.91 125.04
N THR A 126 -10.65 -15.00 123.93
CA THR A 126 -10.10 -14.88 122.57
C THR A 126 -9.87 -13.44 122.09
N ALA A 127 -10.23 -12.42 122.87
CA ALA A 127 -10.13 -11.01 122.48
C ALA A 127 -8.75 -10.36 122.73
N THR A 128 -7.84 -11.04 123.44
CA THR A 128 -6.64 -10.41 124.03
C THR A 128 -5.38 -10.50 123.16
N SER A 129 -5.37 -11.31 122.08
CA SER A 129 -4.14 -11.65 121.33
C SER A 129 -3.92 -10.86 120.01
N ALA A 130 -4.73 -9.84 119.72
CA ALA A 130 -4.90 -9.34 118.35
C ALA A 130 -4.21 -8.01 117.98
N THR A 131 -3.32 -7.42 118.82
CA THR A 131 -2.86 -6.03 118.58
C THR A 131 -1.37 -5.72 118.89
N SER A 132 -0.41 -6.51 118.37
CA SER A 132 0.99 -6.06 118.13
C SER A 132 1.85 -7.10 117.39
N ALA A 133 1.94 -7.04 116.05
CA ALA A 133 3.12 -7.42 115.22
C ALA A 133 2.82 -7.39 113.70
N THR A 134 2.83 -6.20 113.12
CA THR A 134 3.52 -5.89 111.85
C THR A 134 3.57 -6.96 110.74
N ASN A 135 2.44 -7.23 110.08
CA ASN A 135 2.34 -7.84 108.74
C ASN A 135 0.94 -7.54 108.15
N ALA A 136 0.58 -6.28 107.94
CA ALA A 136 0.96 -5.50 106.75
C ALA A 136 0.46 -6.10 105.40
N THR A 137 -0.76 -5.72 105.03
CA THR A 137 -1.06 -5.05 103.74
C THR A 137 -1.57 -5.86 102.52
N ASN A 138 -1.55 -7.21 102.48
CA ASN A 138 -1.84 -7.92 101.20
C ASN A 138 -3.16 -8.71 101.02
N ALA A 139 -3.98 -8.96 102.05
CA ALA A 139 -5.14 -9.88 101.90
C ALA A 139 -6.48 -9.18 101.52
N THR A 140 -6.88 -8.11 102.22
CA THR A 140 -8.26 -7.58 102.10
C THR A 140 -8.46 -6.61 100.93
N ASN A 141 -7.40 -5.91 100.48
CA ASN A 141 -7.44 -5.10 99.27
C ASN A 141 -7.41 -5.96 97.99
N ALA A 142 -6.92 -7.20 98.06
CA ALA A 142 -6.78 -8.09 96.91
C ALA A 142 -8.13 -8.47 96.28
N VAL A 143 -9.19 -8.65 97.08
CA VAL A 143 -10.54 -9.02 96.55
C VAL A 143 -11.13 -7.93 95.66
N ASN A 144 -10.90 -6.66 95.98
CA ASN A 144 -11.28 -5.54 95.11
C ASN A 144 -10.30 -5.37 93.93
N ALA A 145 -9.02 -5.69 94.11
CA ALA A 145 -8.03 -5.67 93.03
C ALA A 145 -8.26 -6.77 91.99
N THR A 146 -8.77 -7.96 92.35
CA THR A 146 -9.09 -9.03 91.38
C THR A 146 -10.13 -8.59 90.35
N ASN A 147 -11.12 -7.78 90.76
CA ASN A 147 -12.08 -7.18 89.83
C ASN A 147 -11.47 -6.05 88.97
N ALA A 148 -10.52 -5.28 89.52
CA ALA A 148 -9.81 -4.24 88.78
C ALA A 148 -8.80 -4.81 87.76
N THR A 149 -8.09 -5.90 88.07
CA THR A 149 -7.17 -6.58 87.14
C THR A 149 -7.92 -7.16 85.95
N ASN A 150 -9.16 -7.63 86.14
CA ASN A 150 -10.03 -8.04 85.03
C ASN A 150 -10.49 -6.86 84.16
N ALA A 151 -10.57 -5.64 84.71
CA ALA A 151 -10.84 -4.42 83.93
C ALA A 151 -9.60 -3.94 83.16
N THR A 152 -8.39 -4.06 83.72
CA THR A 152 -7.12 -3.77 83.00
C THR A 152 -6.90 -4.74 81.84
N ASN A 153 -7.33 -6.01 81.98
CA ASN A 153 -7.32 -6.99 80.88
C ASN A 153 -8.47 -6.80 79.86
N ALA A 154 -9.47 -5.95 80.15
CA ALA A 154 -10.62 -5.68 79.28
C ALA A 154 -10.40 -4.54 78.27
N VAL A 155 -9.16 -4.09 78.06
CA VAL A 155 -8.86 -2.87 77.29
C VAL A 155 -8.92 -3.07 75.76
N ASN A 156 -8.84 -4.29 75.19
CA ASN A 156 -8.67 -4.45 73.72
C ASN A 156 -9.12 -5.80 73.07
N SER A 157 -10.29 -6.38 73.38
CA SER A 157 -10.66 -7.67 72.73
C SER A 157 -12.14 -7.99 72.44
N LEU A 158 -13.08 -7.04 72.43
CA LEU A 158 -14.50 -7.34 72.12
C LEU A 158 -15.19 -6.54 71.00
N GLN A 159 -14.44 -5.83 70.15
CA GLN A 159 -15.01 -5.13 68.97
C GLN A 159 -14.34 -5.43 67.62
N LEU A 160 -13.43 -6.43 67.54
CA LEU A 160 -12.81 -6.87 66.27
C LEU A 160 -13.10 -8.36 65.96
N GLY A 161 -14.37 -8.67 65.71
CA GLY A 161 -14.77 -9.81 64.85
C GLY A 161 -14.41 -11.23 65.29
N GLY A 162 -14.02 -11.48 66.55
CA GLY A 162 -13.67 -12.82 67.04
C GLY A 162 -12.19 -13.23 66.83
N VAL A 163 -11.30 -12.27 66.55
CA VAL A 163 -9.85 -12.51 66.50
C VAL A 163 -9.29 -12.71 67.92
N THR A 164 -8.45 -13.73 68.12
CA THR A 164 -7.89 -14.05 69.45
C THR A 164 -6.69 -13.17 69.81
N ALA A 165 -6.44 -12.96 71.10
CA ALA A 165 -5.47 -11.96 71.57
C ALA A 165 -4.01 -12.22 71.14
N SER A 166 -3.65 -13.47 70.85
CA SER A 166 -2.34 -13.88 70.30
C SER A 166 -2.16 -13.55 68.81
N GLN A 167 -3.24 -13.14 68.13
CA GLN A 167 -3.22 -12.70 66.73
C GLN A 167 -3.09 -11.17 66.61
N TYR A 168 -3.16 -10.43 67.72
CA TYR A 168 -2.80 -9.00 67.75
C TYR A 168 -1.29 -8.84 67.81
N VAL A 169 -0.74 -8.02 66.91
CA VAL A 169 0.65 -7.56 67.01
C VAL A 169 0.71 -6.44 68.03
N GLN A 170 1.13 -6.75 69.25
CA GLN A 170 1.36 -5.78 70.31
C GLN A 170 2.71 -5.09 70.10
N THR A 171 2.95 -3.93 70.73
CA THR A 171 4.24 -3.19 70.65
C THR A 171 5.44 -3.94 71.24
N THR A 172 5.22 -5.15 71.77
CA THR A 172 6.21 -6.06 72.35
C THR A 172 6.16 -7.46 71.71
N ASP A 173 5.48 -7.62 70.57
CA ASP A 173 5.38 -8.89 69.85
C ASP A 173 6.74 -9.26 69.22
N ALA A 174 7.24 -10.47 69.51
CA ALA A 174 8.56 -10.92 69.04
C ALA A 174 8.67 -11.09 67.51
N ARG A 175 7.58 -10.96 66.76
CA ARG A 175 7.58 -10.91 65.29
C ARG A 175 7.93 -9.51 64.75
N LEU A 176 7.90 -8.47 65.58
CA LEU A 176 8.40 -7.14 65.26
C LEU A 176 9.91 -7.09 65.54
N THR A 177 10.70 -6.82 64.50
CA THR A 177 12.17 -6.74 64.60
C THR A 177 12.71 -5.32 64.83
N ASP A 178 11.86 -4.29 64.81
CA ASP A 178 12.22 -2.92 65.17
C ASP A 178 11.43 -2.38 66.37
N ALA A 179 12.15 -1.81 67.34
CA ALA A 179 11.52 -1.09 68.43
C ALA A 179 11.23 0.35 68.00
N ARG A 180 9.94 0.70 67.83
CA ARG A 180 9.26 1.93 68.32
C ARG A 180 7.80 2.03 67.84
N ASN A 181 7.01 2.85 68.55
CA ASN A 181 5.67 3.35 68.16
C ASN A 181 5.71 4.01 66.75
N PRO A 182 4.58 4.28 66.04
CA PRO A 182 4.69 4.73 64.65
C PRO A 182 5.28 6.15 64.55
N LEU A 183 6.60 6.20 64.35
CA LEU A 183 7.36 7.40 64.04
C LEU A 183 7.04 7.86 62.62
N PRO A 184 6.77 9.16 62.40
CA PRO A 184 6.65 9.71 61.06
C PRO A 184 7.83 9.30 60.16
N ASN A 185 7.53 8.79 58.97
CA ASN A 185 8.50 8.33 57.97
C ASN A 185 9.31 7.05 58.29
N SER A 186 8.80 6.13 59.12
CA SER A 186 9.40 4.78 59.19
C SER A 186 9.31 4.07 57.83
N ALA A 187 10.36 3.34 57.45
CA ALA A 187 10.39 2.53 56.22
C ALA A 187 9.66 1.19 56.36
N ASN A 188 9.35 0.75 57.59
CA ASN A 188 8.81 -0.58 57.89
C ASN A 188 7.29 -0.71 57.70
N TYR A 189 6.57 0.41 57.48
CA TYR A 189 5.14 0.42 57.19
C TYR A 189 4.73 1.70 56.45
N ILE A 190 3.69 1.60 55.62
CA ILE A 190 3.12 2.74 54.89
C ILE A 190 2.19 3.53 55.82
N GLN A 191 2.30 4.85 55.79
CA GLN A 191 1.54 5.81 56.58
C GLN A 191 0.59 6.59 55.66
N ASN A 192 -0.63 6.84 56.14
CA ASN A 192 -1.56 7.73 55.45
C ASN A 192 -1.14 9.20 55.70
N ALA A 193 -0.33 9.75 54.80
CA ALA A 193 0.21 11.10 54.86
C ALA A 193 0.13 11.79 53.49
N THR A 194 0.10 13.13 53.47
CA THR A 194 0.09 13.93 52.24
C THR A 194 1.47 14.14 51.62
N ALA A 195 2.53 13.63 52.26
CA ALA A 195 3.92 13.68 51.79
C ALA A 195 4.43 12.24 51.57
N ALA A 196 5.21 12.04 50.52
CA ALA A 196 5.78 10.72 50.20
C ALA A 196 6.83 10.31 51.26
N GLN A 197 6.65 9.12 51.85
CA GLN A 197 7.65 8.53 52.75
C GLN A 197 8.90 8.11 51.96
N SER A 198 10.05 8.66 52.32
CA SER A 198 11.34 8.23 51.78
C SER A 198 11.65 6.78 52.15
N SER A 199 12.03 5.96 51.18
CA SER A 199 12.53 4.58 51.35
C SER A 199 11.54 3.55 51.91
N ALA A 200 10.24 3.85 51.96
CA ALA A 200 9.21 2.88 52.35
C ALA A 200 8.75 2.05 51.13
N ASN A 201 8.64 0.72 51.29
CA ASN A 201 8.21 -0.20 50.23
C ASN A 201 6.84 -0.81 50.55
N PHE A 202 5.90 -0.76 49.61
CA PHE A 202 4.59 -1.43 49.73
C PHE A 202 4.60 -2.78 49.00
N ASN A 203 4.94 -3.84 49.73
CA ASN A 203 4.98 -5.21 49.20
C ASN A 203 3.75 -6.01 49.64
N ILE A 204 3.09 -6.69 48.70
CA ILE A 204 1.94 -7.57 48.95
C ILE A 204 2.18 -8.93 48.26
N SER A 205 1.82 -10.03 48.94
CA SER A 205 2.05 -11.41 48.45
C SER A 205 0.92 -11.93 47.55
N GLY A 206 0.22 -11.05 46.83
CA GLY A 206 -0.95 -11.39 46.02
C GLY A 206 -1.51 -10.19 45.26
N ASN A 207 -2.77 -10.29 44.82
CA ASN A 207 -3.43 -9.25 44.03
C ASN A 207 -3.77 -8.02 44.89
N GLY A 208 -3.23 -6.85 44.54
CA GLY A 208 -3.63 -5.56 45.10
C GLY A 208 -4.64 -4.84 44.22
N THR A 209 -5.58 -4.12 44.83
CA THR A 209 -6.45 -3.17 44.14
C THR A 209 -6.22 -1.79 44.75
N VAL A 210 -5.87 -0.80 43.93
CA VAL A 210 -5.78 0.60 44.33
C VAL A 210 -7.05 1.30 43.88
N GLY A 211 -7.79 1.89 44.82
CA GLY A 211 -8.90 2.78 44.50
C GLY A 211 -8.40 4.16 44.08
N GLY A 212 -8.84 4.66 42.93
CA GLY A 212 -8.42 5.96 42.41
C GLY A 212 -7.24 5.86 41.44
N THR A 213 -6.32 6.84 41.50
CA THR A 213 -5.20 6.97 40.55
C THR A 213 -3.91 6.42 41.14
N LEU A 214 -3.25 5.51 40.41
CA LEU A 214 -1.86 5.15 40.66
C LEU A 214 -0.93 6.17 39.99
N THR A 215 -0.18 6.95 40.79
CA THR A 215 0.81 7.91 40.29
C THR A 215 2.21 7.46 40.70
N GLY A 216 3.09 7.26 39.72
CA GLY A 216 4.50 6.92 39.95
C GLY A 216 5.32 7.11 38.67
N ASN A 217 6.60 7.42 38.81
CA ASN A 217 7.49 7.71 37.68
C ASN A 217 7.78 6.48 36.81
N ILE A 218 7.76 5.28 37.41
CA ILE A 218 8.01 3.99 36.75
C ILE A 218 6.98 3.00 37.30
N VAL A 219 6.25 2.33 36.40
CA VAL A 219 5.31 1.25 36.75
C VAL A 219 5.74 0.01 35.98
N GLY A 220 6.39 -0.93 36.67
CA GLY A 220 6.82 -2.20 36.09
C GLY A 220 5.69 -3.21 36.05
N ALA A 221 5.39 -3.77 34.88
CA ALA A 221 4.52 -4.92 34.71
C ALA A 221 5.34 -6.13 34.25
N ALA A 222 5.15 -7.28 34.89
CA ALA A 222 5.93 -8.49 34.56
C ALA A 222 5.54 -9.14 33.22
N THR A 223 4.33 -8.86 32.72
CA THR A 223 3.78 -9.48 31.49
C THR A 223 3.01 -8.50 30.62
N GLN A 224 2.12 -7.70 31.22
CA GLN A 224 1.20 -6.81 30.49
C GLN A 224 0.59 -5.74 31.38
N PHE A 225 0.13 -4.64 30.76
CA PHE A 225 -0.76 -3.66 31.36
C PHE A 225 -2.19 -3.85 30.82
N ASN A 226 -3.15 -3.98 31.73
CA ASN A 226 -4.56 -4.24 31.40
C ASN A 226 -5.47 -3.06 31.76
N LEU A 227 -6.44 -2.75 30.91
CA LEU A 227 -7.53 -1.82 31.20
C LEU A 227 -8.88 -2.51 30.98
N GLY A 228 -9.79 -2.41 31.96
CA GLY A 228 -11.12 -3.03 31.88
C GLY A 228 -11.06 -4.55 31.64
N GLY A 229 -10.06 -5.25 32.17
CA GLY A 229 -9.81 -6.68 31.95
C GLY A 229 -9.11 -7.04 30.63
N ASN A 230 -8.93 -6.10 29.70
CA ASN A 230 -8.32 -6.34 28.40
C ASN A 230 -6.82 -6.02 28.43
N ARG A 231 -6.00 -6.83 27.76
CA ARG A 231 -4.57 -6.56 27.53
C ARG A 231 -4.40 -5.36 26.59
N ILE A 232 -3.78 -4.29 27.08
CA ILE A 232 -3.59 -3.04 26.32
C ILE A 232 -2.13 -2.77 25.96
N LEU A 233 -1.16 -3.04 26.84
CA LEU A 233 0.27 -2.91 26.52
C LEU A 233 1.01 -4.20 26.91
N SER A 234 1.85 -4.73 26.03
CA SER A 234 2.63 -5.94 26.31
C SER A 234 3.81 -6.09 25.36
N ASN A 235 4.83 -6.84 25.78
CA ASN A 235 6.05 -7.13 25.04
C ASN A 235 6.42 -8.64 25.12
N PRO A 236 5.54 -9.57 24.67
CA PRO A 236 5.80 -11.00 24.78
C PRO A 236 6.92 -11.41 23.82
N GLY A 237 8.01 -11.97 24.34
CA GLY A 237 9.20 -12.30 23.54
C GLY A 237 10.16 -11.12 23.32
N PRO A 238 11.34 -11.37 22.74
CA PRO A 238 12.39 -10.35 22.63
C PRO A 238 12.01 -9.23 21.64
N ALA A 239 12.34 -7.99 22.02
CA ALA A 239 12.21 -6.77 21.21
C ALA A 239 10.81 -6.46 20.63
N ASN A 240 9.75 -7.08 21.16
CA ASN A 240 8.38 -6.79 20.75
C ASN A 240 7.77 -5.60 21.54
N LEU A 241 6.90 -4.82 20.90
CA LEU A 241 6.07 -3.81 21.58
C LEU A 241 4.66 -3.75 20.99
N PHE A 242 3.67 -4.21 21.76
CA PHE A 242 2.27 -4.29 21.33
C PHE A 242 1.37 -3.39 22.16
N ALA A 243 0.62 -2.52 21.49
CA ALA A 243 -0.38 -1.63 22.08
C ALA A 243 -1.76 -1.85 21.43
N GLY A 244 -2.81 -2.06 22.22
CA GLY A 244 -4.18 -2.26 21.77
C GLY A 244 -4.76 -3.65 22.09
N ASN A 245 -6.08 -3.71 22.26
CA ASN A 245 -6.78 -4.94 22.64
C ASN A 245 -6.54 -6.06 21.62
N GLY A 246 -5.99 -7.19 22.06
CA GLY A 246 -5.69 -8.34 21.20
C GLY A 246 -4.49 -8.15 20.26
N SER A 247 -3.76 -7.02 20.32
CA SER A 247 -2.57 -6.79 19.48
C SER A 247 -1.52 -7.89 19.71
N GLY A 248 -1.08 -8.62 18.69
CA GLY A 248 -0.09 -9.70 18.83
C GLY A 248 -0.51 -10.87 19.74
N ASN A 249 -1.80 -11.22 19.81
CA ASN A 249 -2.31 -12.21 20.78
C ASN A 249 -1.68 -13.61 20.70
N SER A 250 -1.47 -14.10 19.49
CA SER A 250 -0.83 -15.39 19.20
C SER A 250 0.61 -15.20 18.69
N ASN A 251 1.27 -14.09 19.06
CA ASN A 251 2.60 -13.77 18.56
C ASN A 251 3.69 -14.70 19.14
N THR A 252 4.43 -15.37 18.26
CA THR A 252 5.61 -16.17 18.63
C THR A 252 6.93 -15.63 18.04
N GLY A 253 6.88 -14.61 17.17
CA GLY A 253 8.06 -13.95 16.59
C GLY A 253 8.66 -12.85 17.47
N SER A 254 9.71 -12.20 16.97
CA SER A 254 10.51 -11.17 17.65
C SER A 254 10.56 -9.84 16.88
N ASP A 255 11.03 -8.76 17.53
CA ASP A 255 11.32 -7.49 16.86
C ASP A 255 10.10 -6.85 16.15
N ASN A 256 8.89 -7.12 16.65
CA ASN A 256 7.63 -6.66 16.08
C ASN A 256 7.02 -5.47 16.85
N ALA A 257 6.41 -4.53 16.13
CA ALA A 257 5.82 -3.32 16.68
C ALA A 257 4.35 -3.19 16.22
N PHE A 258 3.38 -3.48 17.09
CA PHE A 258 1.96 -3.62 16.73
C PHE A 258 1.04 -2.66 17.52
N PHE A 259 0.40 -1.72 16.83
CA PHE A 259 -0.41 -0.66 17.42
C PHE A 259 -1.83 -0.66 16.84
N GLY A 260 -2.80 -1.17 17.59
CA GLY A 260 -4.20 -1.23 17.19
C GLY A 260 -4.97 -2.38 17.85
N ALA A 261 -6.30 -2.33 17.83
CA ALA A 261 -7.10 -3.49 18.23
C ALA A 261 -6.90 -4.62 17.19
N GLY A 262 -6.45 -5.80 17.62
CA GLY A 262 -6.23 -6.95 16.73
C GLY A 262 -5.08 -6.83 15.71
N SER A 263 -4.22 -5.81 15.79
CA SER A 263 -3.03 -5.73 14.93
C SER A 263 -2.10 -6.93 15.17
N GLY A 264 -1.71 -7.66 14.13
CA GLY A 264 -0.85 -8.85 14.26
C GLY A 264 -1.45 -10.00 15.10
N PHE A 265 -2.79 -10.07 15.25
CA PHE A 265 -3.46 -10.99 16.18
C PHE A 265 -2.95 -12.44 16.10
N ASN A 266 -2.71 -12.98 14.89
CA ASN A 266 -2.21 -14.34 14.66
C ASN A 266 -0.78 -14.41 14.09
N ASN A 267 0.18 -13.63 14.62
CA ASN A 267 1.57 -13.62 14.14
C ASN A 267 2.43 -14.83 14.60
N ALA A 268 2.23 -16.00 13.99
CA ALA A 268 2.82 -17.27 14.39
C ALA A 268 4.29 -17.50 13.93
N GLY A 269 5.14 -16.48 14.08
CA GLY A 269 6.60 -16.60 13.91
C GLY A 269 7.22 -15.56 13.00
N GLY A 270 6.44 -14.65 12.42
CA GLY A 270 6.97 -13.50 11.69
C GLY A 270 7.70 -12.53 12.62
N SER A 271 8.89 -12.08 12.23
CA SER A 271 9.70 -11.09 12.93
C SER A 271 9.89 -9.81 12.09
N HIS A 272 10.31 -8.73 12.75
CA HIS A 272 10.61 -7.43 12.12
C HIS A 272 9.40 -6.77 11.42
N ASN A 273 8.18 -7.01 11.92
CA ASN A 273 6.96 -6.44 11.35
C ASN A 273 6.48 -5.18 12.12
N SER A 274 6.04 -4.17 11.39
CA SER A 274 5.50 -2.91 11.92
C SER A 274 4.04 -2.73 11.49
N PHE A 275 3.08 -2.94 12.39
CA PHE A 275 1.64 -2.89 12.09
C PHE A 275 0.93 -1.80 12.89
N PHE A 276 0.24 -0.88 12.22
CA PHE A 276 -0.44 0.26 12.82
C PHE A 276 -1.87 0.37 12.28
N GLY A 277 -2.87 0.12 13.12
CA GLY A 277 -4.29 0.16 12.77
C GLY A 277 -5.07 -1.05 13.29
N THR A 278 -6.38 -0.93 13.39
CA THR A 278 -7.24 -2.06 13.77
C THR A 278 -7.12 -3.19 12.75
N ASN A 279 -6.80 -4.39 13.19
CA ASN A 279 -6.58 -5.59 12.36
C ASN A 279 -5.51 -5.45 11.25
N SER A 280 -4.54 -4.52 11.34
CA SER A 280 -3.39 -4.52 10.42
C SER A 280 -2.56 -5.80 10.61
N GLY A 281 -2.28 -6.53 9.52
CA GLY A 281 -1.56 -7.81 9.56
C GLY A 281 -2.23 -8.92 10.40
N GLY A 282 -3.55 -8.88 10.60
CA GLY A 282 -4.26 -9.72 11.58
C GLY A 282 -4.08 -11.23 11.45
N ILE A 283 -3.87 -11.76 10.23
CA ILE A 283 -3.65 -13.19 9.93
C ILE A 283 -2.30 -13.41 9.21
N ASN A 284 -1.25 -12.65 9.55
CA ASN A 284 0.09 -12.91 9.03
C ASN A 284 0.77 -14.06 9.80
N PHE A 285 0.75 -15.28 9.26
CA PHE A 285 1.21 -16.47 9.97
C PHE A 285 2.75 -16.56 10.10
N VAL A 286 3.53 -16.12 9.10
CA VAL A 286 5.00 -16.30 9.06
C VAL A 286 5.79 -15.19 8.32
N GLY A 287 5.12 -14.19 7.76
CA GLY A 287 5.74 -13.15 6.94
C GLY A 287 6.61 -12.22 7.77
N ASN A 288 7.83 -11.96 7.29
CA ASN A 288 8.83 -11.11 7.94
C ASN A 288 8.96 -9.75 7.24
N ASN A 289 9.50 -8.75 7.95
CA ASN A 289 9.87 -7.44 7.38
C ASN A 289 8.71 -6.67 6.71
N ASN A 290 7.48 -6.82 7.21
CA ASN A 290 6.31 -6.13 6.64
C ASN A 290 5.98 -4.82 7.39
N SER A 291 5.54 -3.81 6.65
CA SER A 291 5.12 -2.50 7.17
C SER A 291 3.67 -2.19 6.76
N PHE A 292 2.71 -2.33 7.68
CA PHE A 292 1.28 -2.15 7.41
C PHE A 292 0.67 -1.03 8.25
N PHE A 293 0.10 -0.02 7.59
CA PHE A 293 -0.45 1.18 8.21
C PHE A 293 -1.86 1.44 7.68
N GLY A 294 -2.86 1.26 8.53
CA GLY A 294 -4.28 1.42 8.20
C GLY A 294 -5.13 0.27 8.74
N ASN A 295 -6.43 0.52 8.95
CA ASN A 295 -7.37 -0.52 9.34
C ASN A 295 -7.41 -1.62 8.25
N ALA A 296 -7.26 -2.88 8.67
CA ALA A 296 -7.16 -4.07 7.83
C ALA A 296 -6.09 -4.04 6.71
N ALA A 297 -5.08 -3.16 6.81
CA ALA A 297 -3.94 -3.17 5.90
C ALA A 297 -3.18 -4.50 6.03
N GLY A 298 -2.98 -5.21 4.90
CA GLY A 298 -2.31 -6.51 4.87
C GLY A 298 -2.95 -7.61 5.72
N PHE A 299 -4.26 -7.55 6.01
CA PHE A 299 -4.92 -8.46 6.97
C PHE A 299 -4.67 -9.96 6.70
N ASN A 300 -4.59 -10.38 5.43
CA ASN A 300 -4.51 -11.79 5.04
C ASN A 300 -3.11 -12.28 4.61
N THR A 301 -2.06 -11.44 4.63
CA THR A 301 -0.79 -11.79 3.98
C THR A 301 0.20 -12.54 4.85
N ASN A 302 0.70 -13.67 4.32
CA ASN A 302 1.83 -14.43 4.85
C ASN A 302 3.15 -14.11 4.11
N GLY A 303 3.12 -13.23 3.12
CA GLY A 303 4.31 -12.83 2.37
C GLY A 303 5.24 -11.93 3.19
N SER A 304 6.49 -11.81 2.75
CA SER A 304 7.51 -11.01 3.43
C SER A 304 7.87 -9.73 2.64
N GLY A 305 8.38 -8.72 3.33
CA GLY A 305 8.89 -7.49 2.70
C GLY A 305 7.82 -6.58 2.08
N ASN A 306 6.55 -6.71 2.47
CA ASN A 306 5.46 -5.91 1.92
C ASN A 306 5.28 -4.57 2.67
N SER A 307 4.93 -3.51 1.93
CA SER A 307 4.75 -2.14 2.43
C SER A 307 3.36 -1.61 2.07
N PHE A 308 2.38 -1.75 2.97
CA PHE A 308 0.97 -1.42 2.72
C PHE A 308 0.47 -0.25 3.58
N PHE A 309 -0.03 0.80 2.94
CA PHE A 309 -0.42 2.06 3.60
C PHE A 309 -1.81 2.52 3.12
N GLY A 310 -2.84 2.38 3.96
CA GLY A 310 -4.21 2.79 3.69
C GLY A 310 -5.24 1.85 4.32
N PHE A 311 -6.49 2.31 4.43
CA PHE A 311 -7.62 1.45 4.78
C PHE A 311 -7.74 0.32 3.75
N GLN A 312 -7.72 -0.94 4.23
CA GLN A 312 -7.76 -2.16 3.42
C GLN A 312 -6.63 -2.29 2.36
N ALA A 313 -5.53 -1.54 2.51
CA ALA A 313 -4.41 -1.61 1.57
C ALA A 313 -3.81 -3.03 1.51
N GLY A 314 -3.77 -3.62 0.32
CA GLY A 314 -3.20 -4.95 0.09
C GLY A 314 -3.98 -6.11 0.74
N ILE A 315 -5.26 -5.92 1.09
CA ILE A 315 -6.06 -6.92 1.84
C ILE A 315 -6.22 -8.26 1.10
N ASN A 316 -6.09 -8.31 -0.23
CA ASN A 316 -6.19 -9.55 -1.01
C ASN A 316 -4.85 -10.27 -1.21
N ASN A 317 -3.73 -9.68 -0.77
CA ASN A 317 -2.45 -10.37 -0.77
C ASN A 317 -2.47 -11.47 0.30
N THR A 318 -2.14 -12.72 -0.06
CA THR A 318 -2.08 -13.83 0.92
C THR A 318 -0.72 -14.53 1.00
N SER A 319 0.10 -14.46 -0.04
CA SER A 319 1.46 -15.03 -0.09
C SER A 319 2.48 -14.18 -0.86
N GLY A 320 2.03 -13.17 -1.61
CA GLY A 320 2.87 -12.28 -2.38
C GLY A 320 3.83 -11.45 -1.51
N SER A 321 5.05 -11.27 -2.00
CA SER A 321 6.18 -10.71 -1.24
C SER A 321 6.85 -9.56 -1.99
N SER A 322 7.49 -8.64 -1.26
CA SER A 322 8.12 -7.44 -1.82
C SER A 322 7.16 -6.52 -2.61
N ASN A 323 5.90 -6.41 -2.19
CA ASN A 323 4.91 -5.54 -2.83
C ASN A 323 4.71 -4.22 -2.07
N THR A 324 4.44 -3.13 -2.79
CA THR A 324 4.15 -1.81 -2.22
C THR A 324 2.74 -1.37 -2.59
N VAL A 325 1.85 -1.14 -1.62
CA VAL A 325 0.44 -0.81 -1.89
C VAL A 325 0.00 0.35 -1.03
N ILE A 326 -0.19 1.52 -1.65
CA ILE A 326 -0.41 2.79 -0.96
C ILE A 326 -1.69 3.45 -1.46
N GLY A 327 -2.73 3.50 -0.62
CA GLY A 327 -4.02 4.11 -0.91
C GLY A 327 -5.18 3.43 -0.18
N ASN A 328 -6.26 4.17 0.06
CA ASN A 328 -7.54 3.58 0.50
C ASN A 328 -8.04 2.60 -0.57
N GLY A 329 -8.28 1.33 -0.21
CA GLY A 329 -8.73 0.29 -1.14
C GLY A 329 -7.71 -0.16 -2.18
N ALA A 330 -6.46 0.34 -2.15
CA ALA A 330 -5.42 -0.08 -3.08
C ALA A 330 -5.06 -1.56 -2.86
N ASN A 331 -4.80 -2.33 -3.92
CA ASN A 331 -4.70 -3.78 -3.80
C ASN A 331 -3.87 -4.47 -4.90
N VAL A 332 -3.62 -5.77 -4.68
CA VAL A 332 -3.10 -6.71 -5.67
C VAL A 332 -4.24 -7.55 -6.24
N GLY A 333 -4.15 -7.92 -7.53
CA GLY A 333 -5.16 -8.73 -8.21
C GLY A 333 -4.95 -10.24 -8.15
N GLN A 334 -3.77 -10.69 -7.73
CA GLN A 334 -3.47 -12.08 -7.45
C GLN A 334 -2.76 -12.20 -6.11
N SER A 335 -3.02 -13.29 -5.39
CA SER A 335 -2.55 -13.47 -4.01
C SER A 335 -1.04 -13.70 -3.86
N ASN A 336 -0.33 -13.98 -4.96
CA ASN A 336 1.08 -14.40 -5.00
C ASN A 336 1.97 -13.46 -5.85
N LEU A 337 1.52 -12.23 -6.15
CA LEU A 337 2.35 -11.27 -6.89
C LEU A 337 3.62 -10.90 -6.11
N PHE A 338 4.67 -10.55 -6.82
CA PHE A 338 5.91 -10.07 -6.23
C PHE A 338 6.47 -8.86 -6.97
N ASN A 339 7.16 -7.98 -6.25
CA ASN A 339 7.72 -6.75 -6.82
C ASN A 339 6.64 -5.91 -7.55
N ALA A 340 5.40 -5.95 -7.05
CA ALA A 340 4.26 -5.25 -7.61
C ALA A 340 3.94 -4.00 -6.77
N THR A 341 3.71 -2.88 -7.44
CA THR A 341 3.41 -1.60 -6.78
C THR A 341 2.08 -1.02 -7.26
N ALA A 342 1.22 -0.64 -6.31
CA ALA A 342 -0.02 0.09 -6.56
C ALA A 342 -0.05 1.36 -5.69
N LEU A 343 -0.13 2.54 -6.31
CA LEU A 343 -0.12 3.83 -5.61
C LEU A 343 -1.34 4.67 -6.05
N GLY A 344 -2.17 5.08 -5.10
CA GLY A 344 -3.41 5.83 -5.31
C GLY A 344 -4.64 5.10 -4.73
N ALA A 345 -5.71 5.85 -4.42
CA ALA A 345 -6.94 5.25 -3.93
C ALA A 345 -7.52 4.27 -4.97
N ASN A 346 -7.88 3.06 -4.53
CA ASN A 346 -8.35 1.94 -5.35
C ASN A 346 -7.38 1.49 -6.47
N ALA A 347 -6.11 1.92 -6.44
CA ALA A 347 -5.11 1.47 -7.41
C ALA A 347 -4.91 -0.05 -7.31
N PHE A 348 -4.88 -0.73 -8.47
CA PHE A 348 -4.96 -2.19 -8.53
C PHE A 348 -3.91 -2.76 -9.48
N VAL A 349 -2.93 -3.48 -8.93
CA VAL A 349 -1.84 -4.10 -9.72
C VAL A 349 -2.09 -5.60 -9.91
N ASN A 350 -2.09 -6.07 -11.16
CA ASN A 350 -2.48 -7.44 -11.52
C ASN A 350 -1.35 -8.28 -12.12
N ALA A 351 -0.09 -7.86 -11.94
CA ALA A 351 1.10 -8.57 -12.41
C ALA A 351 2.31 -8.29 -11.50
N SER A 352 3.24 -9.24 -11.44
CA SER A 352 4.56 -9.05 -10.79
C SER A 352 5.44 -8.11 -11.62
N ASN A 353 6.39 -7.42 -10.97
CA ASN A 353 7.31 -6.45 -11.59
C ASN A 353 6.57 -5.30 -12.33
N ALA A 354 5.42 -4.88 -11.80
CA ALA A 354 4.59 -3.83 -12.40
C ALA A 354 4.32 -2.69 -11.40
N LEU A 355 4.22 -1.46 -11.92
CA LEU A 355 3.82 -0.26 -11.18
C LEU A 355 2.51 0.28 -11.76
N VAL A 356 1.49 0.44 -10.93
CA VAL A 356 0.21 1.08 -11.26
C VAL A 356 0.04 2.35 -10.44
N LEU A 357 -0.16 3.47 -11.13
CA LEU A 357 -0.39 4.79 -10.55
C LEU A 357 -1.86 5.19 -10.75
N GLY A 358 -2.67 5.01 -9.71
CA GLY A 358 -4.09 5.34 -9.69
C GLY A 358 -5.00 4.30 -10.35
N THR A 359 -6.15 4.78 -10.84
CA THR A 359 -7.20 4.01 -11.53
C THR A 359 -7.53 4.68 -12.87
N SER A 360 -8.46 4.10 -13.65
CA SER A 360 -9.00 4.77 -14.84
C SER A 360 -9.53 6.17 -14.47
N GLY A 361 -9.05 7.19 -15.18
CA GLY A 361 -9.37 8.60 -14.91
C GLY A 361 -8.39 9.34 -13.97
N VAL A 362 -7.39 8.66 -13.40
CA VAL A 362 -6.30 9.34 -12.69
C VAL A 362 -5.25 9.85 -13.68
N ASN A 363 -4.90 11.13 -13.57
CA ASN A 363 -3.85 11.77 -14.34
C ASN A 363 -2.53 11.80 -13.54
N VAL A 364 -1.43 11.30 -14.11
CA VAL A 364 -0.10 11.30 -13.50
C VAL A 364 0.67 12.54 -13.95
N GLY A 365 1.03 13.41 -13.02
CA GLY A 365 1.84 14.61 -13.27
C GLY A 365 3.30 14.42 -12.83
N ILE A 366 4.24 14.70 -13.72
CA ILE A 366 5.67 14.86 -13.41
C ILE A 366 6.03 16.31 -13.74
N GLY A 367 6.48 17.08 -12.75
CA GLY A 367 6.75 18.52 -12.92
C GLY A 367 5.51 19.42 -13.02
N THR A 368 4.30 18.87 -12.90
CA THR A 368 3.04 19.62 -12.79
C THR A 368 2.19 19.09 -11.62
N ALA A 369 1.57 19.98 -10.87
CA ALA A 369 0.64 19.66 -9.79
C ALA A 369 -0.83 19.50 -10.27
N ALA A 370 -1.13 19.88 -11.51
CA ALA A 370 -2.46 19.82 -12.10
C ALA A 370 -2.41 19.19 -13.51
N PRO A 371 -2.13 17.88 -13.62
CA PRO A 371 -2.02 17.21 -14.91
C PRO A 371 -3.39 17.12 -15.61
N THR A 372 -3.47 17.59 -16.85
CA THR A 372 -4.70 17.59 -17.67
C THR A 372 -4.83 16.37 -18.59
N SER A 373 -3.81 15.51 -18.64
CA SER A 373 -3.78 14.25 -19.40
C SER A 373 -3.35 13.07 -18.52
N ALA A 374 -3.73 11.85 -18.92
CA ALA A 374 -3.49 10.61 -18.16
C ALA A 374 -2.03 10.42 -17.72
N LEU A 375 -1.08 10.84 -18.56
CA LEU A 375 0.29 11.15 -18.17
C LEU A 375 0.62 12.55 -18.71
N GLN A 376 1.20 13.41 -17.87
CA GLN A 376 1.74 14.71 -18.25
C GLN A 376 3.12 14.88 -17.63
N ILE A 377 4.13 15.10 -18.48
CA ILE A 377 5.48 15.46 -18.04
C ILE A 377 5.69 16.92 -18.45
N SER A 378 5.75 17.80 -17.46
CA SER A 378 5.95 19.24 -17.63
C SER A 378 7.39 19.58 -17.24
N THR A 379 8.28 19.59 -18.22
CA THR A 379 9.64 20.11 -18.04
C THR A 379 9.65 21.59 -18.41
N ASN A 380 10.29 22.43 -17.59
CA ASN A 380 10.48 23.85 -17.92
C ASN A 380 11.56 24.05 -19.02
N SER A 381 12.02 22.98 -19.68
CA SER A 381 13.15 22.95 -20.60
C SER A 381 13.15 21.72 -21.53
N GLY A 382 12.09 21.55 -22.33
CA GLY A 382 12.15 20.86 -23.64
C GLY A 382 12.02 19.34 -23.70
N ASP A 383 12.76 18.57 -22.88
CA ASP A 383 12.98 17.14 -23.18
C ASP A 383 12.22 16.15 -22.27
N ILE A 384 11.58 15.15 -22.89
CA ILE A 384 11.17 13.92 -22.22
C ILE A 384 12.19 12.82 -22.52
N LEU A 385 13.08 12.56 -21.56
CA LEU A 385 14.21 11.65 -21.73
C LEU A 385 13.82 10.18 -21.48
N PHE A 386 13.94 9.33 -22.50
CA PHE A 386 13.85 7.86 -22.36
C PHE A 386 15.13 7.20 -22.90
N GLY A 387 16.13 6.98 -22.03
CA GLY A 387 17.39 6.32 -22.40
C GLY A 387 18.62 6.97 -21.77
N GLY A 388 19.66 6.17 -21.53
CA GLY A 388 20.79 6.54 -20.66
C GLY A 388 21.81 7.52 -21.26
N GLY A 389 22.50 8.23 -20.36
CA GLY A 389 23.59 9.14 -20.71
C GLY A 389 24.77 8.43 -21.38
N GLY A 390 25.35 9.07 -22.40
CA GLY A 390 26.42 8.51 -23.23
C GLY A 390 26.49 9.11 -24.63
N CYS A 391 25.40 9.72 -25.12
CA CYS A 391 25.42 10.53 -26.33
C CYS A 391 26.16 11.87 -26.11
N PRO A 392 26.83 12.43 -27.14
CA PRO A 392 27.28 13.82 -27.12
C PRO A 392 26.11 14.78 -26.87
N ALA A 393 26.40 15.98 -26.35
CA ALA A 393 25.38 16.99 -26.11
C ALA A 393 24.56 17.27 -27.39
N GLY A 394 23.25 16.98 -27.34
CA GLY A 394 22.30 17.34 -28.41
C GLY A 394 21.43 16.22 -28.98
N ILE A 395 21.53 14.95 -28.56
CA ILE A 395 20.61 13.89 -29.06
C ILE A 395 20.13 12.92 -27.96
N VAL A 396 18.87 13.10 -27.54
CA VAL A 396 17.92 12.05 -27.12
C VAL A 396 16.54 12.45 -27.68
N VAL A 397 15.72 11.50 -28.13
CA VAL A 397 14.49 11.81 -28.91
C VAL A 397 13.23 11.20 -28.28
N ILE A 398 12.47 12.02 -27.55
CA ILE A 398 11.01 12.20 -27.72
C ILE A 398 10.73 13.70 -27.54
N GLY A 399 10.68 14.44 -28.65
CA GLY A 399 10.63 15.91 -28.61
C GLY A 399 9.20 16.47 -28.56
N PHE A 400 9.01 17.54 -27.80
CA PHE A 400 7.79 18.35 -27.79
C PHE A 400 8.12 19.84 -27.59
N ASP A 401 8.11 20.64 -28.67
CA ASP A 401 8.14 22.12 -28.59
C ASP A 401 7.30 22.80 -29.72
N ALA A 402 6.94 24.08 -29.49
CA ALA A 402 5.72 24.82 -29.88
C ALA A 402 5.80 25.63 -31.22
N PRO A 403 4.87 26.56 -31.60
CA PRO A 403 3.48 26.91 -31.16
C PRO A 403 2.41 26.12 -31.95
N MET A 404 1.16 25.91 -31.55
CA MET A 404 0.16 26.48 -30.60
C MET A 404 -0.84 27.50 -31.14
N THR A 405 -1.58 27.04 -32.14
CA THR A 405 -2.99 27.41 -32.28
C THR A 405 -3.85 26.20 -31.90
N GLY A 406 -3.95 25.93 -30.59
CA GLY A 406 -4.63 24.76 -30.03
C GLY A 406 -3.79 23.48 -30.00
N CYS A 407 -3.11 23.12 -31.10
CA CYS A 407 -2.16 21.98 -31.15
C CYS A 407 -0.87 22.36 -31.91
N THR A 408 0.28 21.99 -31.33
CA THR A 408 1.64 22.53 -31.57
C THR A 408 2.61 21.55 -32.23
N ASN A 409 2.87 20.46 -31.51
CA ASN A 409 4.23 19.99 -31.35
C ASN A 409 4.53 18.98 -32.46
N TYR A 410 5.81 18.74 -32.70
CA TYR A 410 6.23 17.52 -33.37
C TYR A 410 5.60 16.32 -32.66
N ALA A 411 4.76 15.58 -33.36
CA ALA A 411 3.97 14.51 -32.77
C ALA A 411 4.09 13.24 -33.62
N ILE A 412 4.56 12.17 -32.98
CA ILE A 412 4.62 10.83 -33.56
C ILE A 412 3.32 10.13 -33.20
N ALA A 413 2.40 10.01 -34.16
CA ALA A 413 1.05 9.49 -33.95
C ALA A 413 0.79 8.25 -34.80
N SER A 414 0.17 7.22 -34.22
CA SER A 414 -0.32 6.07 -34.98
C SER A 414 -1.70 6.38 -35.55
N PHE A 415 -1.86 6.20 -36.86
CA PHE A 415 -3.15 6.16 -37.54
C PHE A 415 -3.42 4.73 -38.02
N SER A 416 -4.65 4.46 -38.46
CA SER A 416 -5.10 3.16 -39.01
C SER A 416 -4.09 2.57 -40.01
N GLY A 417 -3.21 1.68 -39.53
CA GLY A 417 -2.18 1.01 -40.33
C GLY A 417 -0.84 1.74 -40.54
N GLY A 418 -0.55 2.87 -39.88
CA GLY A 418 0.71 3.61 -40.15
C GLY A 418 1.18 4.61 -39.08
N LEU A 419 2.45 5.02 -39.20
CA LEU A 419 3.12 6.00 -38.34
C LEU A 419 3.12 7.38 -39.02
N SER A 420 2.59 8.40 -38.35
CA SER A 420 2.55 9.78 -38.83
C SER A 420 3.47 10.67 -38.01
N PHE A 421 4.26 11.50 -38.70
CA PHE A 421 5.07 12.56 -38.11
C PHE A 421 4.37 13.90 -38.39
N ASN A 422 3.58 14.39 -37.43
CA ASN A 422 2.98 15.71 -37.51
C ASN A 422 3.97 16.80 -37.07
N ARG A 423 3.79 18.03 -37.58
CA ARG A 423 4.77 19.12 -37.51
C ARG A 423 4.05 20.47 -37.34
N ALA A 424 4.67 21.39 -36.59
CA ALA A 424 4.28 22.80 -36.53
C ALA A 424 4.40 23.51 -37.90
N ALA A 425 3.53 24.50 -38.16
CA ALA A 425 3.61 25.30 -39.38
C ALA A 425 4.99 25.98 -39.52
N GLY A 426 5.68 25.75 -40.64
CA GLY A 426 7.03 26.28 -40.91
C GLY A 426 8.20 25.36 -40.52
N GLY A 427 7.98 24.29 -39.75
CA GLY A 427 9.03 23.35 -39.37
C GLY A 427 9.54 22.45 -40.52
N ALA A 428 10.51 21.59 -40.22
CA ALA A 428 11.00 20.56 -41.14
C ALA A 428 11.25 19.24 -40.41
N ILE A 429 11.08 18.11 -41.11
CA ILE A 429 11.41 16.78 -40.58
C ILE A 429 12.76 16.38 -41.18
N PHE A 430 13.72 16.01 -40.35
CA PHE A 430 15.07 15.63 -40.75
C PHE A 430 15.37 14.17 -40.39
N PHE A 431 15.98 13.45 -41.32
CA PHE A 431 16.68 12.19 -41.09
C PHE A 431 18.16 12.45 -41.36
N SER A 432 19.00 12.21 -40.36
CA SER A 432 20.44 12.52 -40.40
C SER A 432 21.24 11.39 -39.78
N GLU A 433 22.36 11.05 -40.40
CA GLU A 433 23.36 10.14 -39.85
C GLU A 433 24.49 10.97 -39.22
N ASN A 434 24.91 10.62 -37.99
CA ASN A 434 26.13 11.11 -37.31
C ASN A 434 26.44 12.63 -37.40
N ALA A 435 25.40 13.48 -37.37
CA ALA A 435 25.52 14.94 -37.43
C ALA A 435 26.23 15.50 -38.70
N ILE A 436 26.39 14.71 -39.76
CA ILE A 436 27.13 15.09 -40.99
C ILE A 436 26.25 15.79 -42.04
N GLY A 437 24.99 16.12 -41.69
CA GLY A 437 24.01 16.78 -42.56
C GLY A 437 22.71 15.99 -42.74
N SER A 438 21.68 16.66 -43.27
CA SER A 438 20.36 16.07 -43.52
C SER A 438 20.39 15.15 -44.74
N GLN A 439 20.28 13.84 -44.54
CA GLN A 439 20.19 12.87 -45.64
C GLN A 439 18.82 12.90 -46.31
N LEU A 440 17.74 13.05 -45.53
CA LEU A 440 16.39 13.27 -46.01
C LEU A 440 15.73 14.38 -45.18
N THR A 441 15.12 15.34 -45.86
CA THR A 441 14.43 16.49 -45.31
C THR A 441 13.03 16.56 -45.91
N ILE A 442 12.01 16.81 -45.10
CA ILE A 442 10.70 17.25 -45.61
C ILE A 442 10.52 18.70 -45.17
N ALA A 443 10.69 19.63 -46.10
CA ALA A 443 10.65 21.07 -45.84
C ALA A 443 9.21 21.60 -45.71
N SER A 444 9.07 22.86 -45.29
CA SER A 444 7.78 23.55 -45.26
C SER A 444 7.17 23.58 -46.67
N GLY A 445 5.86 23.34 -46.79
CA GLY A 445 5.18 23.14 -48.08
C GLY A 445 5.26 21.69 -48.64
N GLY A 446 5.93 20.76 -47.95
CA GLY A 446 5.92 19.33 -48.29
C GLY A 446 7.02 18.88 -49.26
N SER A 447 7.83 19.81 -49.76
CA SER A 447 8.98 19.50 -50.63
C SER A 447 10.00 18.59 -49.94
N VAL A 448 10.40 17.52 -50.62
CA VAL A 448 11.33 16.51 -50.12
C VAL A 448 12.74 16.80 -50.63
N GLY A 449 13.67 17.07 -49.72
CA GLY A 449 15.10 17.20 -49.99
C GLY A 449 15.83 15.91 -49.62
N ILE A 450 16.63 15.33 -50.52
CA ILE A 450 17.59 14.28 -50.18
C ILE A 450 18.99 14.90 -50.31
N GLY A 451 19.81 14.86 -49.27
CA GLY A 451 21.11 15.55 -49.22
C GLY A 451 21.05 17.09 -49.15
N THR A 452 19.85 17.68 -49.01
CA THR A 452 19.65 19.12 -48.80
C THR A 452 18.59 19.37 -47.72
N ASN A 453 18.76 20.44 -46.96
CA ASN A 453 17.77 20.95 -46.00
C ASN A 453 16.82 22.00 -46.60
N SER A 454 17.11 22.48 -47.81
CA SER A 454 16.42 23.60 -48.48
C SER A 454 16.00 23.22 -49.90
N PRO A 455 15.06 22.26 -50.08
CA PRO A 455 14.58 21.86 -51.40
C PRO A 455 13.80 22.97 -52.10
N THR A 456 14.24 23.36 -53.31
CA THR A 456 13.59 24.36 -54.17
C THR A 456 12.53 23.77 -55.11
N SER A 457 12.29 22.46 -55.04
CA SER A 457 11.31 21.72 -55.83
C SER A 457 10.66 20.62 -54.99
N THR A 458 9.46 20.15 -55.39
CA THR A 458 8.66 19.14 -54.66
C THR A 458 9.45 17.89 -54.29
N LEU A 459 10.40 17.50 -55.14
CA LEU A 459 11.50 16.60 -54.82
C LEU A 459 12.80 17.25 -55.32
N GLN A 460 13.81 17.36 -54.47
CA GLN A 460 15.17 17.73 -54.82
C GLN A 460 16.14 16.72 -54.21
N ILE A 461 17.00 16.13 -55.03
CA ILE A 461 18.09 15.28 -54.56
C ILE A 461 19.39 16.05 -54.80
N ALA A 462 19.92 16.66 -53.75
CA ALA A 462 21.20 17.35 -53.78
C ALA A 462 22.32 16.33 -53.57
N THR A 463 22.99 15.99 -54.67
CA THR A 463 24.11 15.05 -54.67
C THR A 463 25.44 15.81 -54.62
N ASN A 464 26.26 15.53 -53.62
CA ASN A 464 27.66 15.97 -53.62
C ASN A 464 28.45 15.19 -54.69
N SER A 465 28.46 15.70 -55.92
CA SER A 465 29.19 15.16 -57.08
C SER A 465 28.74 13.77 -57.58
N GLY A 466 27.52 13.33 -57.23
CA GLY A 466 26.92 12.07 -57.69
C GLY A 466 25.77 12.28 -58.69
N ASN A 467 25.49 11.26 -59.51
CA ASN A 467 24.27 11.24 -60.33
C ASN A 467 23.04 10.91 -59.46
N ILE A 468 21.86 11.33 -59.91
CA ILE A 468 20.58 10.80 -59.40
C ILE A 468 20.32 9.47 -60.11
N LEU A 469 20.63 8.36 -59.42
CA LEU A 469 20.44 7.01 -59.96
C LEU A 469 18.99 6.56 -59.84
N PHE A 470 18.35 6.31 -60.98
CA PHE A 470 17.19 5.43 -61.08
C PHE A 470 17.65 4.10 -61.71
N GLY A 471 17.93 3.10 -60.88
CA GLY A 471 18.43 1.78 -61.31
C GLY A 471 19.80 1.43 -60.71
N GLY A 472 20.09 0.13 -60.61
CA GLY A 472 21.25 -0.41 -59.89
C GLY A 472 22.61 -0.05 -60.51
N GLY A 473 23.64 0.03 -59.66
CA GLY A 473 25.00 0.38 -60.08
C GLY A 473 25.65 -0.66 -60.99
N GLY A 474 26.44 -0.19 -61.95
CA GLY A 474 27.19 -1.05 -62.88
C GLY A 474 27.36 -0.48 -64.29
N CYS A 475 27.92 0.74 -64.44
CA CYS A 475 28.32 1.27 -65.75
C CYS A 475 29.69 1.97 -65.70
N PRO A 476 30.56 1.79 -66.72
CA PRO A 476 31.82 2.52 -66.84
C PRO A 476 31.63 4.02 -67.19
N THR A 477 32.73 4.76 -67.24
CA THR A 477 32.78 6.16 -67.71
C THR A 477 32.06 6.36 -69.04
N GLY A 478 31.07 7.25 -69.09
CA GLY A 478 30.44 7.73 -70.33
C GLY A 478 28.93 7.52 -70.48
N SER A 479 28.15 7.39 -69.40
CA SER A 479 26.68 7.32 -69.48
C SER A 479 26.00 8.14 -68.37
N VAL A 480 25.00 8.94 -68.74
CA VAL A 480 24.24 9.86 -67.88
C VAL A 480 22.75 9.77 -68.26
N MET A 481 21.85 9.87 -67.27
CA MET A 481 20.40 10.01 -67.47
C MET A 481 19.85 11.26 -66.74
N ILE A 482 18.54 11.47 -66.84
CA ILE A 482 17.87 12.77 -66.98
C ILE A 482 17.98 13.66 -65.71
N GLY A 483 18.25 14.96 -65.92
CA GLY A 483 18.83 15.85 -64.91
C GLY A 483 17.94 16.98 -64.35
N PHE A 484 18.58 17.85 -63.55
CA PHE A 484 17.95 18.87 -62.70
C PHE A 484 18.59 20.27 -62.90
N ASN A 485 17.89 21.31 -62.43
CA ASN A 485 17.88 22.68 -62.97
C ASN A 485 19.13 23.58 -62.74
N ALA A 486 19.77 24.06 -63.83
CA ALA A 486 20.39 25.40 -64.00
C ALA A 486 20.94 25.53 -65.46
N PRO A 487 21.08 26.75 -66.04
CA PRO A 487 21.50 26.91 -67.44
C PRO A 487 23.01 26.71 -67.63
N MET A 488 23.41 25.70 -68.42
CA MET A 488 24.80 25.45 -68.76
C MET A 488 25.18 26.00 -70.14
N THR A 489 25.90 27.11 -70.15
CA THR A 489 26.80 27.43 -71.28
C THR A 489 27.93 26.39 -71.27
N GLY A 490 28.00 25.51 -72.27
CA GLY A 490 29.07 24.50 -72.38
C GLY A 490 28.72 23.05 -71.96
N CYS A 491 27.47 22.60 -72.11
CA CYS A 491 27.14 21.17 -71.92
C CYS A 491 27.99 20.24 -72.81
N THR A 492 28.65 19.25 -72.20
CA THR A 492 29.37 18.16 -72.85
C THR A 492 28.68 16.79 -72.72
N ASN A 493 27.40 16.76 -72.33
CA ASN A 493 26.59 15.54 -72.13
C ASN A 493 25.16 15.70 -72.70
N TYR A 494 24.45 14.58 -72.83
CA TYR A 494 23.06 14.57 -73.32
C TYR A 494 22.08 15.15 -72.30
N ALA A 495 21.07 15.89 -72.77
CA ALA A 495 20.01 16.44 -71.92
C ALA A 495 18.64 16.37 -72.61
N LEU A 496 17.58 16.15 -71.82
CA LEU A 496 16.18 16.24 -72.24
C LEU A 496 15.53 17.41 -71.50
N ARG A 497 14.89 18.32 -72.23
CA ARG A 497 14.19 19.48 -71.68
C ARG A 497 13.03 19.91 -72.58
N ASP A 498 11.92 20.35 -71.98
CA ASP A 498 10.91 21.14 -72.69
C ASP A 498 11.37 22.60 -72.87
N ASP A 499 11.23 23.14 -74.06
CA ASP A 499 11.67 24.51 -74.40
C ASP A 499 10.80 25.63 -73.80
N GLY A 500 9.62 25.29 -73.26
CA GLY A 500 8.59 26.22 -72.79
C GLY A 500 7.46 26.45 -73.81
N ASN A 501 7.58 25.92 -75.03
CA ASN A 501 6.59 26.00 -76.10
C ASN A 501 6.03 24.62 -76.49
N GLY A 502 6.29 23.58 -75.69
CA GLY A 502 5.88 22.20 -75.97
C GLY A 502 6.81 21.44 -76.91
N ILE A 503 8.03 21.92 -77.15
CA ILE A 503 9.04 21.24 -77.97
C ILE A 503 10.05 20.53 -77.06
N LEU A 504 10.12 19.20 -77.19
CA LEU A 504 11.14 18.40 -76.53
C LEU A 504 12.50 18.59 -77.20
N LEU A 505 13.42 19.26 -76.49
CA LEU A 505 14.82 19.41 -76.89
C LEU A 505 15.64 18.22 -76.40
N ILE A 506 16.34 17.57 -77.33
CA ILE A 506 17.37 16.55 -77.05
C ILE A 506 18.74 17.15 -77.37
N ASN A 507 19.42 17.68 -76.36
CA ASN A 507 20.77 18.21 -76.55
C ASN A 507 21.79 17.05 -76.61
N ARG A 508 22.82 17.18 -77.46
CA ARG A 508 23.90 16.20 -77.62
C ARG A 508 25.27 16.88 -77.56
N PRO A 509 26.32 16.22 -77.03
CA PRO A 509 27.67 16.76 -77.09
C PRO A 509 28.18 16.87 -78.53
N THR A 510 29.14 17.77 -78.75
CA THR A 510 29.94 17.85 -79.98
C THR A 510 30.59 16.49 -80.26
N GLY A 511 30.27 15.89 -81.41
CA GLY A 511 30.72 14.54 -81.78
C GLY A 511 29.81 13.38 -81.34
N GLY A 512 28.78 13.63 -80.52
CA GLY A 512 27.82 12.61 -80.07
C GLY A 512 26.74 12.26 -81.10
N GLU A 513 26.11 11.09 -80.94
CA GLU A 513 25.05 10.53 -81.79
C GLU A 513 23.77 10.27 -80.99
N ILE A 514 22.61 10.51 -81.60
CA ILE A 514 21.32 10.01 -81.08
C ILE A 514 20.97 8.74 -81.88
N ARG A 515 20.66 7.64 -81.17
CA ARG A 515 20.43 6.31 -81.75
C ARG A 515 19.09 5.74 -81.29
N PHE A 516 18.22 5.42 -82.24
CA PHE A 516 17.04 4.59 -82.00
C PHE A 516 17.40 3.13 -82.35
N ARG A 517 17.14 2.20 -81.42
CA ARG A 517 17.43 0.77 -81.56
C ARG A 517 16.16 -0.03 -81.28
N GLU A 518 16.08 -1.19 -81.89
CA GLU A 518 15.01 -2.17 -81.66
C GLU A 518 15.62 -3.47 -81.13
N ASN A 519 15.04 -4.04 -80.07
CA ASN A 519 15.35 -5.36 -79.52
C ASN A 519 16.86 -5.69 -79.35
N ASN A 520 17.64 -4.74 -78.83
CA ASN A 520 19.11 -4.80 -78.69
C ASN A 520 19.92 -5.02 -80.00
N GLY A 521 19.29 -4.91 -81.17
CA GLY A 521 19.92 -5.00 -82.48
C GLY A 521 20.74 -3.78 -82.87
N GLY A 522 21.16 -3.75 -84.14
CA GLY A 522 21.86 -2.61 -84.74
C GLY A 522 21.04 -1.31 -84.69
N ASN A 523 21.72 -0.17 -84.74
CA ASN A 523 21.02 1.12 -84.77
C ASN A 523 20.12 1.19 -86.01
N GLN A 524 18.85 1.55 -85.86
CA GLN A 524 17.91 1.66 -86.99
C GLN A 524 17.93 3.07 -87.58
N VAL A 525 17.86 4.08 -86.70
CA VAL A 525 17.93 5.50 -87.05
C VAL A 525 19.05 6.15 -86.24
N VAL A 526 19.96 6.86 -86.93
CA VAL A 526 21.07 7.59 -86.32
C VAL A 526 21.12 9.01 -86.86
N ILE A 527 21.16 10.01 -85.97
CA ILE A 527 21.53 11.38 -86.32
C ILE A 527 23.04 11.50 -86.10
N ASN A 528 23.81 11.54 -87.18
CA ASN A 528 25.27 11.54 -87.12
C ASN A 528 25.83 12.94 -86.76
N PRO A 529 27.10 13.05 -86.33
CA PRO A 529 27.68 14.33 -85.91
C PRO A 529 27.61 15.47 -86.94
N GLY A 530 27.70 15.13 -88.23
CA GLY A 530 27.61 16.07 -89.37
C GLY A 530 26.19 16.38 -89.87
N GLY A 531 25.14 16.13 -89.08
CA GLY A 531 23.76 16.47 -89.44
C GLY A 531 23.07 15.53 -90.43
N THR A 532 23.75 14.48 -90.89
CA THR A 532 23.13 13.46 -91.75
C THR A 532 22.27 12.49 -90.93
N LEU A 533 21.04 12.27 -91.39
CA LEU A 533 20.16 11.22 -90.90
C LEU A 533 20.51 9.91 -91.61
N ARG A 534 20.91 8.88 -90.86
CA ARG A 534 21.19 7.54 -91.37
C ARG A 534 20.07 6.57 -90.98
N LEU A 535 19.48 5.93 -91.99
CA LEU A 535 18.43 4.92 -91.88
C LEU A 535 19.02 3.58 -92.34
N ASN A 536 19.39 2.71 -91.39
CA ASN A 536 20.20 1.51 -91.68
C ASN A 536 19.42 0.35 -92.32
N PHE A 537 18.09 0.43 -92.38
CA PHE A 537 17.24 -0.56 -93.06
C PHE A 537 17.14 -0.33 -94.58
N LEU A 538 17.66 0.79 -95.09
CA LEU A 538 17.77 1.05 -96.52
C LEU A 538 19.02 0.34 -97.07
N GLY A 539 18.84 -0.47 -98.12
CA GLY A 539 19.85 -1.39 -98.64
C GLY A 539 21.17 -0.72 -99.05
N ALA A 540 22.27 -1.48 -98.97
CA ALA A 540 23.62 -0.96 -99.09
C ALA A 540 23.96 -0.37 -100.48
N ALA A 541 24.48 0.85 -100.47
CA ALA A 541 25.38 1.42 -101.48
C ALA A 541 24.97 1.29 -102.96
N GLY A 542 23.74 1.70 -103.27
CA GLY A 542 23.39 2.28 -104.57
C GLY A 542 22.67 3.61 -104.35
N ALA A 543 22.65 4.50 -105.34
CA ALA A 543 21.79 5.69 -105.30
C ALA A 543 20.32 5.28 -105.54
N THR A 544 19.76 4.49 -104.62
CA THR A 544 18.37 4.07 -104.64
C THR A 544 17.52 5.30 -104.33
N ALA A 545 16.82 5.80 -105.35
CA ALA A 545 15.86 6.87 -105.18
C ALA A 545 14.87 6.50 -104.06
N LEU A 546 14.65 7.43 -103.14
CA LEU A 546 13.69 7.30 -102.07
C LEU A 546 12.33 7.79 -102.57
N CYS A 547 11.34 6.92 -102.51
CA CYS A 547 9.97 7.22 -102.88
C CYS A 547 9.10 7.30 -101.62
N ARG A 548 8.06 8.14 -101.66
CA ARG A 548 6.95 8.08 -100.69
C ARG A 548 6.06 6.90 -101.06
N ASN A 549 5.77 5.99 -100.13
CA ASN A 549 4.78 4.94 -100.34
C ASN A 549 3.34 5.46 -100.11
N ALA A 550 2.33 4.60 -100.32
CA ALA A 550 0.92 4.96 -100.13
C ALA A 550 0.55 5.29 -98.66
N SER A 551 1.35 4.86 -97.69
CA SER A 551 1.22 5.18 -96.26
C SER A 551 1.96 6.45 -95.84
N ASN A 552 2.49 7.22 -96.80
CA ASN A 552 3.31 8.42 -96.62
C ASN A 552 4.73 8.17 -96.06
N GLU A 553 5.21 6.94 -96.07
CA GLU A 553 6.51 6.55 -95.52
C GLU A 553 7.64 6.63 -96.56
N VAL A 554 8.88 6.82 -96.11
CA VAL A 554 10.08 6.82 -96.95
C VAL A 554 10.49 5.38 -97.25
N ALA A 555 10.39 4.97 -98.51
CA ALA A 555 10.61 3.61 -98.97
C ALA A 555 11.45 3.55 -100.27
N THR A 556 11.80 2.33 -100.70
CA THR A 556 12.47 2.11 -101.99
C THR A 556 11.47 2.25 -103.14
N CYS A 557 11.87 2.92 -104.23
CA CYS A 557 11.03 3.05 -105.42
C CYS A 557 10.80 1.68 -106.09
N SER A 558 9.54 1.26 -106.24
CA SER A 558 9.16 0.00 -106.91
C SER A 558 8.37 0.25 -108.19
N SER A 559 8.58 -0.57 -109.22
CA SER A 559 7.90 -0.49 -110.52
C SER A 559 7.38 -1.85 -111.02
N SER A 560 7.22 -2.82 -110.11
CA SER A 560 6.73 -4.17 -110.45
C SER A 560 5.28 -4.13 -110.95
N ILE A 561 4.94 -5.03 -111.89
CA ILE A 561 3.57 -5.17 -112.42
C ILE A 561 2.55 -5.55 -111.32
N ARG A 562 2.99 -6.22 -110.25
CA ARG A 562 2.14 -6.59 -109.10
C ARG A 562 1.55 -5.42 -108.32
N TYR A 563 2.02 -4.20 -108.59
CA TYR A 563 1.56 -2.95 -107.98
C TYR A 563 0.91 -2.00 -109.01
N LYS A 564 0.49 -2.53 -110.17
CA LYS A 564 -0.08 -1.76 -111.28
C LYS A 564 -1.31 -2.49 -111.82
N GLU A 565 -2.38 -1.74 -112.01
CA GLU A 565 -3.60 -2.18 -112.67
C GLU A 565 -3.78 -1.42 -113.98
N ASN A 566 -4.66 -1.89 -114.88
CA ASN A 566 -4.99 -1.24 -116.15
C ASN A 566 -3.77 -0.90 -117.03
N VAL A 567 -2.80 -1.82 -117.11
CA VAL A 567 -1.56 -1.66 -117.89
C VAL A 567 -1.88 -1.75 -119.39
N VAL A 568 -1.92 -0.60 -120.07
CA VAL A 568 -2.15 -0.47 -121.51
C VAL A 568 -0.96 0.19 -122.22
N SER A 569 -0.83 -0.03 -123.52
CA SER A 569 0.23 0.60 -124.33
C SER A 569 0.03 2.12 -124.43
N PHE A 570 1.05 2.89 -124.06
CA PHE A 570 1.10 4.33 -124.32
C PHE A 570 1.56 4.57 -125.76
N ALA A 571 0.69 5.13 -126.60
CA ALA A 571 0.96 5.35 -128.02
C ALA A 571 1.69 6.65 -128.39
N PRO A 572 1.52 7.79 -127.68
CA PRO A 572 2.22 9.02 -128.02
C PRO A 572 3.75 8.87 -127.96
N GLY A 573 4.43 9.47 -128.93
CA GLY A 573 5.88 9.41 -129.10
C GLY A 573 6.43 10.71 -129.67
N LEU A 574 6.74 10.73 -130.96
CA LEU A 574 7.49 11.83 -131.58
C LEU A 574 6.70 13.14 -131.60
N ASP A 575 5.39 13.10 -131.85
CA ASP A 575 4.53 14.29 -131.79
C ASP A 575 4.51 14.95 -130.40
N LEU A 576 4.39 14.14 -129.34
CA LEU A 576 4.35 14.65 -127.96
C LEU A 576 5.68 15.32 -127.60
N ILE A 577 6.80 14.63 -127.83
CA ILE A 577 8.14 15.18 -127.56
C ILE A 577 8.37 16.49 -128.34
N LYS A 578 7.91 16.60 -129.59
CA LYS A 578 8.03 17.83 -130.40
C LYS A 578 7.18 19.00 -129.89
N ARG A 579 6.16 18.75 -129.07
CA ARG A 579 5.36 19.78 -128.40
C ARG A 579 5.92 20.23 -127.06
N LEU A 580 6.88 19.51 -126.48
CA LEU A 580 7.57 19.94 -125.25
C LEU A 580 8.61 21.02 -125.57
N ARG A 581 8.66 22.08 -124.75
CA ARG A 581 9.55 23.22 -124.92
C ARG A 581 10.63 23.27 -123.83
N PRO A 582 11.89 22.91 -124.12
CA PRO A 582 13.01 23.15 -123.22
C PRO A 582 13.20 24.64 -122.96
N VAL A 583 13.43 25.00 -121.69
CA VAL A 583 13.70 26.36 -121.25
C VAL A 583 14.97 26.44 -120.40
N ALA A 584 15.63 27.59 -120.44
CA ALA A 584 16.64 27.96 -119.44
C ALA A 584 16.03 29.01 -118.51
N PHE A 585 16.28 28.91 -117.21
CA PHE A 585 15.68 29.77 -116.19
C PHE A 585 16.68 30.10 -115.08
N THR A 586 16.23 30.87 -114.09
CA THR A 586 17.03 31.22 -112.90
C THR A 586 16.17 31.07 -111.67
N TRP A 587 16.68 30.37 -110.66
CA TRP A 587 15.96 30.09 -109.43
C TRP A 587 15.73 31.40 -108.65
N LYS A 588 14.46 31.69 -108.31
CA LYS A 588 14.07 32.89 -107.54
C LYS A 588 14.75 32.93 -106.17
N ALA A 589 14.94 31.77 -105.54
CA ALA A 589 15.79 31.60 -104.37
C ALA A 589 17.19 31.18 -104.81
N GLY A 590 18.24 31.81 -104.26
CA GLY A 590 19.64 31.46 -104.53
C GLY A 590 20.21 31.96 -105.88
N GLY A 591 19.38 32.39 -106.84
CA GLY A 591 19.83 33.06 -108.07
C GLY A 591 20.63 32.19 -109.04
N GLN A 592 20.68 30.87 -108.84
CA GLN A 592 21.40 29.95 -109.72
C GLN A 592 20.68 29.79 -111.06
N ARG A 593 21.44 29.73 -112.15
CA ARG A 593 20.92 29.52 -113.51
C ARG A 593 20.86 28.03 -113.82
N ASP A 594 19.77 27.59 -114.44
CA ASP A 594 19.47 26.18 -114.69
C ASP A 594 18.67 25.99 -115.99
N PHE A 595 18.36 24.76 -116.36
CA PHE A 595 17.53 24.43 -117.53
C PHE A 595 16.60 23.24 -117.28
N GLY A 596 15.50 23.15 -118.03
CA GLY A 596 14.51 22.09 -117.87
C GLY A 596 13.23 22.36 -118.64
N LEU A 597 12.10 21.95 -118.06
CA LEU A 597 10.75 22.12 -118.57
C LEU A 597 9.90 22.84 -117.50
N VAL A 598 8.98 23.70 -117.94
CA VAL A 598 7.98 24.34 -117.05
C VAL A 598 6.85 23.35 -116.81
N ALA A 599 6.48 23.11 -115.55
CA ALA A 599 5.53 22.05 -115.20
C ALA A 599 4.15 22.29 -115.82
N GLU A 600 3.67 23.52 -115.80
CA GLU A 600 2.39 23.95 -116.35
C GLU A 600 2.36 23.85 -117.88
N GLU A 601 3.49 24.13 -118.57
CA GLU A 601 3.61 23.93 -120.02
C GLU A 601 3.62 22.43 -120.39
N VAL A 602 4.25 21.58 -119.57
CA VAL A 602 4.21 20.12 -119.76
C VAL A 602 2.81 19.58 -119.52
N ALA A 603 2.11 20.04 -118.48
CA ALA A 603 0.73 19.61 -118.18
C ALA A 603 -0.24 19.93 -119.32
N ALA A 604 -0.06 21.07 -120.01
CA ALA A 604 -0.86 21.43 -121.19
C ALA A 604 -0.63 20.51 -122.40
N VAL A 605 0.50 19.80 -122.47
CA VAL A 605 0.82 18.82 -123.54
C VAL A 605 0.41 17.40 -123.15
N GLU A 606 0.76 16.99 -121.93
CA GLU A 606 0.44 15.67 -121.33
C GLU A 606 0.49 15.77 -119.78
N PRO A 607 -0.67 15.84 -119.10
CA PRO A 607 -0.75 15.91 -117.63
C PRO A 607 -0.01 14.78 -116.90
N LEU A 608 0.04 13.57 -117.48
CA LEU A 608 0.68 12.41 -116.85
C LEU A 608 2.18 12.60 -116.58
N LEU A 609 2.84 13.52 -117.30
CA LEU A 609 4.25 13.89 -117.14
C LEU A 609 4.50 14.89 -116.00
N THR A 610 3.50 15.24 -115.19
CA THR A 610 3.62 16.25 -114.12
C THR A 610 3.24 15.74 -112.73
N THR A 611 3.72 16.42 -111.68
CA THR A 611 3.29 16.23 -110.28
C THR A 611 2.41 17.40 -109.83
N THR A 612 1.46 17.09 -108.95
CA THR A 612 0.53 18.05 -108.36
C THR A 612 0.71 18.13 -106.84
N ASN A 613 0.53 19.31 -106.27
CA ASN A 613 0.51 19.53 -104.82
C ASN A 613 -0.78 19.00 -104.15
N GLU A 614 -0.90 19.17 -102.84
CA GLU A 614 -2.08 18.74 -102.05
C GLU A 614 -3.41 19.43 -102.44
N ARG A 615 -3.36 20.53 -103.22
CA ARG A 615 -4.52 21.24 -103.77
C ARG A 615 -4.87 20.81 -105.20
N GLY A 616 -4.10 19.88 -105.78
CA GLY A 616 -4.24 19.45 -107.17
C GLY A 616 -3.59 20.37 -108.20
N GLU A 617 -2.84 21.39 -107.77
CA GLU A 617 -2.16 22.34 -108.65
C GLU A 617 -0.84 21.71 -109.15
N THR A 618 -0.57 21.77 -110.46
CA THR A 618 0.70 21.29 -111.03
C THR A 618 1.88 22.07 -110.48
N GLU A 619 2.89 21.38 -109.94
CA GLU A 619 4.07 21.98 -109.30
C GLU A 619 5.42 21.42 -109.76
N GLY A 620 5.44 20.32 -110.53
CA GLY A 620 6.69 19.68 -110.94
C GLY A 620 6.57 18.77 -112.17
N VAL A 621 7.72 18.37 -112.72
CA VAL A 621 7.83 17.53 -113.92
C VAL A 621 8.41 16.17 -113.57
N LYS A 622 7.77 15.10 -114.03
CA LYS A 622 8.25 13.73 -113.94
C LYS A 622 9.24 13.46 -115.07
N TYR A 623 10.44 14.02 -114.96
CA TYR A 623 11.51 13.90 -115.98
C TYR A 623 11.86 12.44 -116.31
N ASP A 624 11.73 11.52 -115.36
CA ASP A 624 11.87 10.07 -115.56
C ASP A 624 10.86 9.51 -116.58
N ARG A 625 9.66 10.08 -116.67
CA ARG A 625 8.62 9.67 -117.63
C ARG A 625 8.80 10.27 -119.01
N VAL A 626 9.42 11.46 -119.13
CA VAL A 626 9.78 12.05 -120.43
C VAL A 626 10.72 11.11 -121.19
N ALA A 627 11.67 10.48 -120.50
CA ALA A 627 12.55 9.47 -121.07
C ALA A 627 11.80 8.22 -121.59
N VAL A 628 10.69 7.83 -120.96
CA VAL A 628 9.84 6.72 -121.44
C VAL A 628 9.13 7.09 -122.73
N VAL A 629 8.60 8.32 -122.85
CA VAL A 629 7.97 8.81 -124.10
C VAL A 629 9.01 8.95 -125.22
N ALA A 630 10.25 9.29 -124.89
CA ALA A 630 11.35 9.32 -125.85
C ALA A 630 11.65 7.92 -126.46
N VAL A 631 11.41 6.81 -125.75
CA VAL A 631 11.53 5.46 -126.33
C VAL A 631 10.55 5.27 -127.49
N ASN A 632 9.28 5.66 -127.30
CA ASN A 632 8.28 5.63 -128.37
C ASN A 632 8.68 6.52 -129.55
N ALA A 633 9.15 7.74 -129.27
CA ALA A 633 9.60 8.68 -130.31
C ALA A 633 10.76 8.11 -131.15
N ILE A 634 11.72 7.43 -130.51
CA ILE A 634 12.85 6.77 -131.18
C ILE A 634 12.37 5.57 -132.02
N GLN A 635 11.43 4.75 -131.50
CA GLN A 635 10.86 3.64 -132.25
C GLN A 635 10.07 4.11 -133.49
N GLU A 636 9.28 5.17 -133.35
CA GLU A 636 8.54 5.81 -134.43
C GLU A 636 9.49 6.37 -135.50
N GLN A 637 10.55 7.07 -135.07
CA GLN A 637 11.58 7.61 -135.96
C GLN A 637 12.36 6.50 -136.68
N GLN A 638 12.68 5.39 -136.00
CA GLN A 638 13.32 4.23 -136.63
C GLN A 638 12.42 3.61 -137.70
N LYS A 639 11.11 3.47 -137.46
CA LYS A 639 10.15 2.98 -138.47
C LYS A 639 10.12 3.87 -139.71
N GLN A 640 10.14 5.19 -139.54
CA GLN A 640 10.21 6.14 -140.67
C GLN A 640 11.52 5.98 -141.46
N ILE A 641 12.66 5.75 -140.79
CA ILE A 641 13.96 5.49 -141.44
C ILE A 641 13.93 4.18 -142.23
N ASP A 642 13.32 3.11 -141.69
CA ASP A 642 13.21 1.81 -142.35
C ASP A 642 12.27 1.86 -143.57
N GLU A 643 11.17 2.61 -143.49
CA GLU A 643 10.27 2.86 -144.62
C GLU A 643 10.95 3.70 -145.71
N GLN A 644 11.71 4.74 -145.34
CA GLN A 644 12.51 5.53 -146.28
C GLN A 644 13.58 4.67 -146.97
N ARG A 645 14.27 3.77 -146.24
CA ARG A 645 15.21 2.81 -146.83
C ARG A 645 14.55 1.92 -147.89
N LYS A 646 13.37 1.35 -147.61
CA LYS A 646 12.63 0.53 -148.60
C LYS A 646 12.21 1.32 -149.84
N ILE A 647 11.86 2.60 -149.68
CA ILE A 647 11.57 3.49 -150.82
C ILE A 647 12.84 3.72 -151.65
N ILE A 648 13.98 3.98 -151.01
CA ILE A 648 15.28 4.15 -151.69
C ILE A 648 15.68 2.86 -152.43
N GLU A 649 15.53 1.69 -151.82
CA GLU A 649 15.81 0.39 -152.46
C GLU A 649 14.92 0.14 -153.68
N ARG A 650 13.61 0.44 -153.60
CA ARG A 650 12.70 0.33 -154.74
C ARG A 650 13.05 1.32 -155.85
N GLN A 651 13.32 2.58 -155.51
CA GLN A 651 13.74 3.60 -156.48
C GLN A 651 15.05 3.21 -157.17
N GLN A 652 16.00 2.65 -156.43
CA GLN A 652 17.26 2.15 -156.99
C GLN A 652 17.02 1.00 -157.98
N SER A 653 16.14 0.04 -157.64
CA SER A 653 15.77 -1.06 -158.54
C SER A 653 15.03 -0.58 -159.80
N GLU A 654 14.15 0.42 -159.68
CA GLU A 654 13.47 1.05 -160.82
C GLU A 654 14.46 1.80 -161.71
N ILE A 655 15.41 2.54 -161.13
CA ILE A 655 16.50 3.22 -161.84
C ILE A 655 17.37 2.21 -162.58
N ASP A 656 17.74 1.09 -161.96
CA ASP A 656 18.61 0.09 -162.58
C ASP A 656 17.88 -0.70 -163.68
N ALA A 657 16.57 -0.94 -163.53
CA ALA A 657 15.73 -1.47 -164.62
C ALA A 657 15.62 -0.50 -165.81
N LEU A 658 15.43 0.81 -165.54
CA LEU A 658 15.43 1.86 -166.57
C LEU A 658 16.79 1.98 -167.27
N LYS A 659 17.90 1.94 -166.52
CA LYS A 659 19.25 1.88 -167.11
C LYS A 659 19.38 0.68 -168.02
N ASN A 660 19.05 -0.53 -167.54
CA ASN A 660 19.14 -1.75 -168.35
C ASN A 660 18.32 -1.67 -169.64
N TYR A 661 17.10 -1.11 -169.58
CA TYR A 661 16.27 -0.88 -170.77
C TYR A 661 16.91 0.13 -171.73
N ILE A 662 17.39 1.27 -171.24
CA ILE A 662 18.04 2.29 -172.09
C ILE A 662 19.34 1.73 -172.69
N CYS A 663 20.13 0.97 -171.96
CA CYS A 663 21.36 0.34 -172.45
C CYS A 663 21.10 -0.75 -173.49
N ALA A 664 19.95 -1.43 -173.44
CA ALA A 664 19.51 -2.35 -174.48
C ALA A 664 19.05 -1.63 -175.77
N GLN A 665 18.50 -0.41 -175.66
CA GLN A 665 18.03 0.38 -176.80
C GLN A 665 19.11 1.28 -177.42
N ASN A 666 20.06 1.77 -176.60
CA ASN A 666 21.17 2.63 -177.02
C ASN A 666 22.46 2.27 -176.26
N PRO A 667 23.24 1.30 -176.77
CA PRO A 667 24.49 0.86 -176.13
C PRO A 667 25.59 1.93 -176.03
N ALA A 668 25.46 3.04 -176.77
CA ALA A 668 26.43 4.14 -176.78
C ALA A 668 26.15 5.21 -175.70
N ALA A 669 25.09 5.07 -174.90
CA ALA A 669 24.81 5.99 -173.80
C ALA A 669 25.88 5.88 -172.69
N GLY A 670 26.42 7.01 -172.23
CA GLY A 670 27.64 7.05 -171.41
C GLY A 670 27.60 6.36 -170.03
N PHE A 671 26.42 5.94 -169.56
CA PHE A 671 26.25 5.18 -168.31
C PHE A 671 26.08 3.65 -168.53
N CYS A 672 26.16 3.20 -169.78
CA CYS A 672 25.96 1.80 -170.19
C CYS A 672 27.25 1.00 -170.36
N ALA A 673 28.41 1.65 -170.23
CA ALA A 673 29.68 0.96 -170.16
C ALA A 673 29.74 0.08 -168.89
N PRO A 674 30.31 -1.14 -168.94
CA PRO A 674 30.55 -1.90 -167.72
C PRO A 674 31.50 -1.09 -166.81
N PRO A 675 31.31 -1.14 -165.47
CA PRO A 675 32.18 -0.40 -164.56
C PRO A 675 33.64 -0.83 -164.78
N GLU A 676 34.53 0.14 -164.98
CA GLU A 676 35.97 -0.11 -164.98
C GLU A 676 36.32 -0.84 -163.68
N LYS A 677 37.01 -1.98 -163.80
CA LYS A 677 37.55 -2.67 -162.63
C LYS A 677 38.52 -1.72 -161.90
N LYS A 678 38.19 -1.40 -160.66
CA LYS A 678 39.13 -0.93 -159.63
C LYS A 678 39.09 -1.93 -158.48
#